data_AF-A0A7H9HSF4-F1
#
_entry.id   AF-A0A7H9HSF4-F1
#
_cell.length_a   1.000
_cell.length_b   1.000
_cell.length_c   1.000
_cell.angle_alpha   90.00
_cell.angle_beta   90.00
_cell.angle_gamma   90.00
#
_symmetry.space_group_name_H-M   'P 1'
#
loop_
_entity.id
_entity.type
_entity.pdbx_description
1 polymer ?
#
loop_
_entity_poly.entity_id
_entity_poly.type
_entity_poly.pdbx_seq_one_letter_code
_entity_poly.pdbx_strand_id
1 'polypeptide(L)'
;MVNRVDDEISSLLKRGNYKVCLQRVVQSRKQLPNSSYLRVLEIYIKYRMCPGKFDYEESLGRLYGKNGTEITSDTRALNLLHRFFVEIERYEEALHVYERANFKYQGFEIALAWFEKSICDFNYKQMVKSCQQLTKLGKDVGEGLSQRDYVFWYALAIVGLFRFQSNRVGEQEKKLLPQLAYRSVCNVKPFQSAQELYVFCTVCEELFPGDESKAQEIVEEVIPQLKRSVDLYMKNFLLRNLQANAYSTAFDMCGNLLQRLNDFELITRYIHAAKNLSKPKEDTVQTIALYVSDSRNARLAHLEADKIYDNRISKAALRHYLQKFHNKSCCATDLNGYREFLDERSIREIFSECDGIDLLHEVNLFKLGLSEFSPVQAYVKYKSTLATKSITDYSACSTYILKIMKDLILTENEPSLENVLLALSLLENYQINDPHNYETSVWIIALYMYLGCVPLAFNQYLMLKSKNVQVDIADFIIYSRFATMFPLKTHDYIKRAYDNLEKFYQSSVGRLSQLAQIAFERKSYSKILGILEFNDRIDRSSMKWLIASESVKMARLCNDKRGELLQKMHEQWRLMEMRENVNFSDNRDYKIFGPDIQKDKLPHVLQYLSVSDETIMLDCIKEFMIELIPTREKDPKLESYLEKMKASIDVVDSIDTWSFQVFHDLYANDGANMFELLNKLSIHPQSTTTWRLSHEYLTKMHTLKTLDSFKRIKDTALKETIKTNIKLLRDGCDGLFSQYISQVKQICEKLETGPSAQLLQSLGYAPIDAGNITKGLLTVQKTIRNL
;
A
#
# COMPACT_ATOMS: atom_id res chain seq x y z
N MET A 1 38.22 25.52 -7.61
CA MET A 1 37.38 26.71 -7.35
C MET A 1 35.94 26.54 -7.84
N VAL A 2 35.68 25.96 -9.02
CA VAL A 2 34.32 25.78 -9.58
C VAL A 2 33.35 25.04 -8.64
N ASN A 3 33.74 23.88 -8.08
CA ASN A 3 32.88 23.12 -7.15
C ASN A 3 32.46 23.93 -5.89
N ARG A 4 33.35 24.80 -5.37
CA ARG A 4 33.08 25.58 -4.16
C ARG A 4 32.03 26.68 -4.38
N VAL A 5 31.94 27.20 -5.61
CA VAL A 5 30.94 28.20 -6.02
C VAL A 5 29.59 27.56 -6.28
N ASP A 6 29.58 26.37 -6.91
CA ASP A 6 28.36 25.59 -7.14
C ASP A 6 27.75 25.09 -5.82
N ASP A 7 28.57 24.70 -4.84
CA ASP A 7 28.13 24.34 -3.48
C ASP A 7 27.53 25.54 -2.73
N GLU A 8 28.14 26.72 -2.88
CA GLU A 8 27.67 27.98 -2.30
C GLU A 8 26.30 28.38 -2.88
N ILE A 9 26.16 28.36 -4.21
CA ILE A 9 24.90 28.64 -4.93
C ILE A 9 23.81 27.64 -4.51
N SER A 10 24.14 26.35 -4.42
CA SER A 10 23.21 25.31 -3.99
C SER A 10 22.76 25.48 -2.53
N SER A 11 23.67 25.90 -1.65
CA SER A 11 23.36 26.23 -0.25
C SER A 11 22.45 27.45 -0.13
N LEU A 12 22.70 28.49 -0.91
CA LEU A 12 21.88 29.71 -0.94
C LEU A 12 20.45 29.43 -1.45
N LEU A 13 20.31 28.57 -2.47
CA LEU A 13 19.00 28.10 -2.96
C LEU A 13 18.23 27.35 -1.88
N LYS A 14 18.87 26.41 -1.19
CA LYS A 14 18.25 25.64 -0.09
C LYS A 14 17.79 26.54 1.06
N ARG A 15 18.53 27.62 1.34
CA ARG A 15 18.21 28.61 2.38
C ARG A 15 17.17 29.65 1.94
N GLY A 16 16.72 29.63 0.68
CA GLY A 16 15.79 30.62 0.14
C GLY A 16 16.38 32.03 0.00
N ASN A 17 17.70 32.20 0.04
CA ASN A 17 18.35 33.51 -0.10
C ASN A 17 18.59 33.85 -1.58
N TYR A 18 17.48 33.99 -2.31
CA TYR A 18 17.49 34.10 -3.76
C TYR A 18 18.18 35.37 -4.28
N LYS A 19 18.13 36.49 -3.52
CA LYS A 19 18.77 37.76 -3.92
C LYS A 19 20.30 37.66 -3.97
N VAL A 20 20.91 37.07 -2.93
CA VAL A 20 22.37 36.83 -2.90
C VAL A 20 22.76 35.76 -3.92
N CYS A 21 21.92 34.73 -4.06
CA CYS A 21 22.12 33.70 -5.08
C CYS A 21 22.15 34.29 -6.50
N LEU A 22 21.23 35.20 -6.82
CA LEU A 22 21.18 35.87 -8.12
C LEU A 22 22.46 36.68 -8.40
N GLN A 23 22.96 37.43 -7.41
CA GLN A 23 24.20 38.20 -7.55
C GLN A 23 25.39 37.28 -7.88
N ARG A 24 25.48 36.14 -7.21
CA ARG A 24 26.54 35.16 -7.42
C ARG A 24 26.45 34.50 -8.79
N VAL A 25 25.25 34.11 -9.22
CA VAL A 25 25.01 33.52 -10.54
C VAL A 25 25.34 34.51 -11.66
N VAL A 26 24.94 35.78 -11.51
CA VAL A 26 25.30 36.83 -12.48
C VAL A 26 26.81 37.04 -12.58
N GLN A 27 27.53 36.97 -11.45
CA GLN A 27 29.00 37.02 -11.44
C GLN A 27 29.61 35.80 -12.16
N SER A 28 29.11 34.59 -11.89
CA SER A 28 29.56 33.38 -12.58
C SER A 28 29.25 33.39 -14.07
N ARG A 29 28.10 33.97 -14.48
CA ARG A 29 27.73 34.13 -15.90
C ARG A 29 28.65 35.10 -16.63
N LYS A 30 29.19 36.13 -15.95
CA LYS A 30 30.23 36.99 -16.53
C LYS A 30 31.53 36.23 -16.81
N GLN A 31 31.84 35.21 -16.01
CA GLN A 31 33.03 34.37 -16.19
C GLN A 31 32.79 33.25 -17.24
N LEU A 32 31.59 32.71 -17.30
CA LEU A 32 31.19 31.62 -18.19
C LEU A 32 29.91 31.99 -18.98
N PRO A 33 29.99 32.92 -19.96
CA PRO A 33 28.81 33.46 -20.64
C PRO A 33 28.06 32.43 -21.49
N ASN A 34 28.75 31.39 -21.99
CA ASN A 34 28.18 30.35 -22.84
C ASN A 34 27.58 29.17 -22.05
N SER A 35 27.57 29.21 -20.72
CA SER A 35 27.01 28.12 -19.92
C SER A 35 25.47 28.14 -19.96
N SER A 36 24.89 27.16 -20.65
CA SER A 36 23.44 26.94 -20.67
C SER A 36 22.88 26.76 -19.25
N TYR A 37 23.58 26.01 -18.39
CA TYR A 37 23.15 25.79 -17.01
C TYR A 37 23.02 27.08 -16.22
N LEU A 38 24.02 27.97 -16.25
CA LEU A 38 23.97 29.24 -15.53
C LEU A 38 22.87 30.17 -16.06
N ARG A 39 22.60 30.14 -17.37
CA ARG A 39 21.51 30.91 -17.98
C ARG A 39 20.14 30.43 -17.47
N VAL A 40 19.89 29.12 -17.50
CA VAL A 40 18.65 28.53 -16.97
C VAL A 40 18.53 28.80 -15.46
N LEU A 41 19.63 28.67 -14.72
CA LEU A 41 19.66 28.88 -13.27
C LEU A 41 19.29 30.30 -12.87
N GLU A 42 19.75 31.30 -13.63
CA GLU A 42 19.35 32.69 -13.40
C GLU A 42 17.84 32.89 -13.57
N ILE A 43 17.25 32.33 -14.63
CA ILE A 43 15.80 32.40 -14.88
C ILE A 43 15.04 31.72 -13.72
N TYR A 44 15.50 30.54 -13.31
CA TYR A 44 14.91 29.81 -12.19
C TYR A 44 14.94 30.61 -10.88
N ILE A 45 16.08 31.23 -10.55
CA ILE A 45 16.20 32.07 -9.33
C ILE A 45 15.24 33.27 -9.41
N LYS A 46 15.13 33.92 -10.57
CA LYS A 46 14.20 35.04 -10.78
C LYS A 46 12.74 34.61 -10.55
N TYR A 47 12.34 33.44 -11.07
CA TYR A 47 11.03 32.85 -10.76
C TYR A 47 10.84 32.63 -9.27
N ARG A 48 11.78 31.97 -8.59
CA ARG A 48 11.70 31.68 -7.15
C ARG A 48 11.66 32.94 -6.27
N MET A 49 12.21 34.06 -6.74
CA MET A 49 12.11 35.35 -6.05
C MET A 49 10.70 35.95 -6.09
N CYS A 50 10.04 35.89 -7.24
CA CYS A 50 8.73 36.51 -7.46
C CYS A 50 7.86 35.65 -8.40
N PRO A 51 7.30 34.51 -7.93
CA PRO A 51 6.54 33.60 -8.78
C PRO A 51 5.36 34.29 -9.48
N GLY A 52 4.61 35.14 -8.77
CA GLY A 52 3.43 35.84 -9.31
C GLY A 52 3.74 36.90 -10.38
N LYS A 53 5.01 37.25 -10.61
CA LYS A 53 5.44 38.17 -11.69
C LYS A 53 6.16 37.44 -12.82
N PHE A 54 6.28 36.12 -12.75
CA PHE A 54 6.98 35.33 -13.75
C PHE A 54 6.09 35.13 -14.98
N ASP A 55 6.47 35.76 -16.09
CA ASP A 55 5.87 35.47 -17.39
C ASP A 55 6.56 34.26 -18.00
N TYR A 56 5.81 33.14 -18.08
CA TYR A 56 6.28 31.91 -18.68
C TYR A 56 6.73 32.09 -20.13
N GLU A 57 5.92 32.73 -20.97
CA GLU A 57 6.18 32.84 -22.41
C GLU A 57 7.41 33.70 -22.68
N GLU A 58 7.52 34.84 -22.01
CA GLU A 58 8.65 35.75 -22.17
C GLU A 58 9.95 35.17 -21.59
N SER A 59 9.87 34.55 -20.41
CA SER A 59 11.06 34.20 -19.63
C SER A 59 11.61 32.80 -19.91
N LEU A 60 10.76 31.85 -20.30
CA LEU A 60 11.14 30.43 -20.43
C LEU A 60 10.59 29.75 -21.68
N GLY A 61 9.30 29.89 -21.99
CA GLY A 61 8.60 29.21 -23.07
C GLY A 61 9.19 29.47 -24.45
N ARG A 62 9.38 30.75 -24.83
CA ARG A 62 10.01 31.13 -26.11
C ARG A 62 11.46 30.68 -26.25
N LEU A 63 12.16 30.46 -25.14
CA LEU A 63 13.55 30.01 -25.15
C LEU A 63 13.61 28.47 -25.18
N TYR A 64 13.06 27.81 -24.18
CA TYR A 64 13.28 26.39 -23.92
C TYR A 64 12.01 25.53 -23.97
N GLY A 65 10.83 26.13 -24.16
CA GLY A 65 9.57 25.39 -24.30
C GLY A 65 9.52 24.54 -25.58
N LYS A 66 8.33 24.00 -25.88
CA LYS A 66 8.10 23.00 -26.93
C LYS A 66 8.46 23.57 -28.29
N ASN A 67 8.12 24.84 -28.47
CA ASN A 67 8.41 25.66 -29.64
C ASN A 67 9.55 26.67 -29.42
N GLY A 68 10.31 26.54 -28.33
CA GLY A 68 11.36 27.51 -27.97
C GLY A 68 12.55 27.48 -28.94
N THR A 69 13.33 28.55 -29.04
CA THR A 69 14.45 28.66 -30.00
C THR A 69 15.77 28.02 -29.53
N GLU A 70 15.96 27.88 -28.23
CA GLU A 70 17.20 27.43 -27.60
C GLU A 70 17.18 25.92 -27.34
N ILE A 71 18.28 25.24 -27.63
CA ILE A 71 18.46 23.80 -27.36
C ILE A 71 19.86 23.58 -26.80
N THR A 72 19.93 22.91 -25.65
CA THR A 72 21.17 22.62 -24.93
C THR A 72 21.45 21.12 -24.88
N SER A 73 22.72 20.73 -24.93
CA SER A 73 23.21 19.37 -24.66
C SER A 73 23.72 19.19 -23.22
N ASP A 74 23.87 20.28 -22.46
CA ASP A 74 24.30 20.24 -21.05
C ASP A 74 23.26 19.54 -20.17
N THR A 75 23.60 18.35 -19.66
CA THR A 75 22.72 17.50 -18.84
C THR A 75 22.29 18.18 -17.54
N ARG A 76 23.11 19.05 -16.95
CA ARG A 76 22.73 19.83 -15.76
C ARG A 76 21.65 20.87 -16.10
N ALA A 77 21.78 21.51 -17.25
CA ALA A 77 20.77 22.44 -17.75
C ALA A 77 19.45 21.71 -18.07
N LEU A 78 19.52 20.54 -18.71
CA LEU A 78 18.34 19.71 -19.00
C LEU A 78 17.60 19.27 -17.73
N ASN A 79 18.33 18.81 -16.72
CA ASN A 79 17.73 18.42 -15.43
C ASN A 79 17.06 19.61 -14.72
N LEU A 80 17.72 20.78 -14.73
CA LEU A 80 17.14 21.98 -14.15
C LEU A 80 15.90 22.46 -14.92
N LEU A 81 15.93 22.44 -16.25
CA LEU A 81 14.77 22.76 -17.10
C LEU A 81 13.60 21.81 -16.80
N HIS A 82 13.86 20.50 -16.75
CA HIS A 82 12.85 19.51 -16.36
C HIS A 82 12.20 19.86 -15.03
N ARG A 83 13.01 20.03 -13.97
CA ARG A 83 12.50 20.37 -12.64
C ARG A 83 11.69 21.66 -12.67
N PHE A 84 12.16 22.65 -13.41
CA PHE A 84 11.49 23.94 -13.53
C PHE A 84 10.13 23.77 -14.20
N PHE A 85 10.03 23.06 -15.32
CA PHE A 85 8.75 22.78 -15.99
C PHE A 85 7.77 21.99 -15.12
N VAL A 86 8.25 21.02 -14.34
CA VAL A 86 7.39 20.30 -13.37
C VAL A 86 6.89 21.24 -12.27
N GLU A 87 7.75 22.13 -11.76
CA GLU A 87 7.38 23.08 -10.69
C GLU A 87 6.33 24.10 -11.14
N ILE A 88 6.36 24.52 -12.41
CA ILE A 88 5.34 25.39 -13.02
C ILE A 88 4.22 24.62 -13.73
N GLU A 89 4.13 23.31 -13.50
CA GLU A 89 3.04 22.43 -13.97
C GLU A 89 2.87 22.34 -15.49
N ARG A 90 3.98 22.55 -16.22
CA ARG A 90 4.08 22.35 -17.67
C ARG A 90 4.64 20.96 -17.96
N TYR A 91 3.90 19.92 -17.59
CA TYR A 91 4.40 18.53 -17.63
C TYR A 91 4.81 18.05 -19.03
N GLU A 92 4.11 18.49 -20.10
CA GLU A 92 4.47 18.14 -21.48
C GLU A 92 5.87 18.64 -21.87
N GLU A 93 6.31 19.77 -21.32
CA GLU A 93 7.60 20.39 -21.60
C GLU A 93 8.76 19.66 -20.91
N ALA A 94 8.49 19.07 -19.74
CA ALA A 94 9.51 18.60 -18.80
C ALA A 94 10.47 17.57 -19.42
N LEU A 95 9.94 16.58 -20.16
CA LEU A 95 10.75 15.59 -20.87
C LEU A 95 11.06 15.98 -22.32
N HIS A 96 10.32 16.93 -22.88
CA HIS A 96 10.51 17.35 -24.27
C HIS A 96 11.85 18.04 -24.51
N VAL A 97 12.42 18.71 -23.50
CA VAL A 97 13.78 19.27 -23.60
C VAL A 97 14.84 18.20 -23.91
N TYR A 98 14.69 16.99 -23.38
CA TYR A 98 15.58 15.87 -23.68
C TYR A 98 15.37 15.34 -25.09
N GLU A 99 14.11 15.21 -25.53
CA GLU A 99 13.76 14.81 -26.91
C GLU A 99 14.39 15.75 -27.93
N ARG A 100 14.27 17.07 -27.72
CA ARG A 100 14.87 18.10 -28.58
C ARG A 100 16.40 18.08 -28.55
N ALA A 101 16.98 17.95 -27.36
CA ALA A 101 18.42 17.86 -27.21
C ALA A 101 18.99 16.65 -27.97
N ASN A 102 18.36 15.49 -27.84
CA ASN A 102 18.76 14.29 -28.56
C ASN A 102 18.58 14.43 -30.08
N PHE A 103 17.52 15.12 -30.55
CA PHE A 103 17.32 15.33 -31.99
C PHE A 103 18.40 16.23 -32.59
N LYS A 104 18.80 17.30 -31.90
CA LYS A 104 19.82 18.25 -32.38
C LYS A 104 21.26 17.76 -32.18
N TYR A 105 21.54 17.16 -31.03
CA TYR A 105 22.86 16.70 -30.61
C TYR A 105 22.83 15.20 -30.37
N GLN A 106 22.51 14.40 -31.39
CA GLN A 106 22.39 12.94 -31.27
C GLN A 106 23.60 12.34 -30.54
N GLY A 107 23.35 11.71 -29.40
CA GLY A 107 24.41 11.21 -28.53
C GLY A 107 23.88 10.21 -27.50
N PHE A 108 24.66 9.17 -27.25
CA PHE A 108 24.29 8.11 -26.32
C PHE A 108 23.99 8.64 -24.91
N GLU A 109 24.83 9.53 -24.39
CA GLU A 109 24.65 10.11 -23.04
C GLU A 109 23.33 10.88 -22.89
N ILE A 110 22.90 11.60 -23.93
CA ILE A 110 21.63 12.35 -23.89
C ILE A 110 20.44 11.38 -23.98
N ALA A 111 20.52 10.37 -24.84
CA ALA A 111 19.48 9.34 -24.94
C ALA A 111 19.36 8.52 -23.64
N LEU A 112 20.47 8.23 -22.97
CA LEU A 112 20.49 7.54 -21.68
C LEU A 112 19.92 8.42 -20.57
N ALA A 113 20.35 9.68 -20.47
CA ALA A 113 19.78 10.62 -19.50
C ALA A 113 18.28 10.84 -19.70
N TRP A 114 17.81 10.86 -20.95
CA TRP A 114 16.38 10.92 -21.29
C TRP A 114 15.64 9.67 -20.83
N PHE A 115 16.20 8.49 -21.05
CA PHE A 115 15.65 7.22 -20.60
C PHE A 115 15.56 7.14 -19.08
N GLU A 116 16.65 7.43 -18.38
CA GLU A 116 16.72 7.45 -16.92
C GLU A 116 15.67 8.39 -16.34
N LYS A 117 15.53 9.58 -16.92
CA LYS A 117 14.56 10.56 -16.46
C LYS A 117 13.12 10.13 -16.75
N SER A 118 12.89 9.49 -17.90
CA SER A 118 11.58 8.93 -18.25
C SER A 118 11.14 7.82 -17.29
N ILE A 119 12.08 7.01 -16.78
CA ILE A 119 11.80 6.03 -15.71
C ILE A 119 11.39 6.74 -14.42
N CYS A 120 12.15 7.76 -13.98
CA CYS A 120 11.84 8.50 -12.75
C CYS A 120 10.47 9.18 -12.79
N ASP A 121 10.05 9.65 -13.97
CA ASP A 121 8.78 10.34 -14.17
C ASP A 121 7.61 9.37 -14.45
N PHE A 122 7.88 8.06 -14.60
CA PHE A 122 6.92 7.07 -15.07
C PHE A 122 6.26 7.47 -16.39
N ASN A 123 7.03 8.07 -17.29
CA ASN A 123 6.55 8.44 -18.62
C ASN A 123 7.00 7.38 -19.63
N TYR A 124 6.20 6.32 -19.77
CA TYR A 124 6.57 5.19 -20.61
C TYR A 124 6.60 5.54 -22.11
N LYS A 125 5.83 6.55 -22.54
CA LYS A 125 5.87 7.02 -23.93
C LYS A 125 7.23 7.64 -24.27
N GLN A 126 7.75 8.48 -23.38
CA GLN A 126 9.08 9.08 -23.52
C GLN A 126 10.17 8.02 -23.36
N MET A 127 9.99 7.04 -22.48
CA MET A 127 10.87 5.88 -22.32
C MET A 127 10.96 5.03 -23.60
N VAL A 128 9.85 4.79 -24.29
CA VAL A 128 9.84 4.09 -25.60
C VAL A 128 10.68 4.86 -26.62
N LYS A 129 10.48 6.18 -26.72
CA LYS A 129 11.22 7.03 -27.66
C LYS A 129 12.72 7.04 -27.34
N SER A 130 13.10 7.18 -26.08
CA SER A 130 14.51 7.18 -25.67
C SER A 130 15.17 5.83 -25.94
N CYS A 131 14.50 4.70 -25.61
CA CYS A 131 14.98 3.36 -25.93
C CYS A 131 15.15 3.15 -27.45
N GLN A 132 14.25 3.71 -28.26
CA GLN A 132 14.38 3.64 -29.72
C GLN A 132 15.63 4.36 -30.24
N GLN A 133 16.10 5.41 -29.55
CA GLN A 133 17.35 6.07 -29.90
C GLN A 133 18.56 5.26 -29.41
N LEU A 134 18.47 4.67 -28.22
CA LEU A 134 19.49 3.79 -27.68
C LEU A 134 19.77 2.58 -28.58
N THR A 135 18.73 1.99 -29.21
CA THR A 135 18.94 0.89 -30.18
C THR A 135 19.74 1.29 -31.42
N LYS A 136 19.74 2.58 -31.79
CA LYS A 136 20.50 3.13 -32.91
C LYS A 136 21.91 3.55 -32.52
N LEU A 137 22.06 4.12 -31.33
CA LEU A 137 23.28 4.78 -30.85
C LEU A 137 24.18 3.87 -30.00
N GLY A 138 23.64 2.83 -29.38
CA GLY A 138 24.33 1.97 -28.40
C GLY A 138 25.31 0.95 -29.00
N LYS A 139 26.22 1.39 -29.88
CA LYS A 139 27.31 0.55 -30.40
C LYS A 139 28.54 0.65 -29.49
N ASP A 140 29.01 -0.50 -29.01
CA ASP A 140 30.30 -0.71 -28.32
C ASP A 140 30.70 0.38 -27.30
N VAL A 141 29.76 0.80 -26.46
CA VAL A 141 30.07 1.55 -25.23
C VAL A 141 30.51 0.50 -24.22
N GLY A 142 31.78 0.52 -23.80
CA GLY A 142 32.51 -0.57 -23.12
C GLY A 142 32.03 -1.04 -21.73
N GLU A 143 30.72 -1.07 -21.47
CA GLU A 143 30.07 -1.34 -20.19
C GLU A 143 29.20 -2.62 -20.19
N GLY A 144 29.61 -3.67 -20.92
CA GLY A 144 28.95 -4.99 -20.86
C GLY A 144 27.54 -5.08 -21.48
N LEU A 145 27.00 -3.95 -21.96
CA LEU A 145 25.79 -3.86 -22.77
C LEU A 145 26.14 -3.80 -24.25
N SER A 146 25.28 -4.42 -25.05
CA SER A 146 25.38 -4.50 -26.50
C SER A 146 24.16 -3.88 -27.16
N GLN A 147 24.25 -3.60 -28.46
CA GLN A 147 23.12 -3.13 -29.24
C GLN A 147 21.88 -4.05 -29.12
N ARG A 148 22.11 -5.37 -28.94
CA ARG A 148 21.07 -6.38 -28.72
C ARG A 148 20.28 -6.12 -27.43
N ASP A 149 20.94 -5.69 -26.36
CA ASP A 149 20.29 -5.48 -25.06
C ASP A 149 19.26 -4.33 -25.15
N TYR A 150 19.59 -3.26 -25.88
CA TYR A 150 18.67 -2.14 -26.08
C TYR A 150 17.41 -2.51 -26.89
N VAL A 151 17.45 -3.58 -27.70
CA VAL A 151 16.26 -4.11 -28.38
C VAL A 151 15.24 -4.61 -27.36
N PHE A 152 15.71 -5.35 -26.34
CA PHE A 152 14.85 -5.82 -25.26
C PHE A 152 14.38 -4.67 -24.36
N TRP A 153 15.21 -3.65 -24.14
CA TRP A 153 14.79 -2.44 -23.42
C TRP A 153 13.65 -1.72 -24.14
N TYR A 154 13.77 -1.58 -25.46
CA TYR A 154 12.73 -0.98 -26.30
C TYR A 154 11.43 -1.79 -26.27
N ALA A 155 11.51 -3.11 -26.39
CA ALA A 155 10.34 -3.98 -26.31
C ALA A 155 9.65 -3.89 -24.94
N LEU A 156 10.40 -3.92 -23.84
CA LEU A 156 9.86 -3.78 -22.49
C LEU A 156 9.29 -2.38 -22.22
N ALA A 157 9.88 -1.33 -22.77
CA ALA A 157 9.31 0.02 -22.67
C ALA A 157 7.94 0.09 -23.36
N ILE A 158 7.77 -0.58 -24.51
CA ILE A 158 6.47 -0.68 -25.19
C ILE A 158 5.49 -1.46 -24.33
N VAL A 159 5.88 -2.63 -23.79
CA VAL A 159 5.04 -3.38 -22.86
C VAL A 159 4.62 -2.52 -21.66
N GLY A 160 5.56 -1.80 -21.05
CA GLY A 160 5.28 -0.89 -19.93
C GLY A 160 4.28 0.21 -20.30
N LEU A 161 4.41 0.79 -21.50
CA LEU A 161 3.46 1.79 -22.01
C LEU A 161 2.05 1.21 -22.15
N PHE A 162 1.89 0.03 -22.75
CA PHE A 162 0.58 -0.58 -22.92
C PHE A 162 -0.02 -1.06 -21.59
N ARG A 163 0.80 -1.62 -20.70
CA ARG A 163 0.34 -2.15 -19.42
C ARG A 163 -0.06 -1.06 -18.43
N PHE A 164 0.69 0.04 -18.37
CA PHE A 164 0.52 1.05 -17.33
C PHE A 164 -0.08 2.38 -17.82
N GLN A 165 0.02 2.70 -19.12
CA GLN A 165 -0.40 4.00 -19.69
C GLN A 165 -1.03 3.84 -21.08
N SER A 166 -1.88 2.83 -21.28
CA SER A 166 -2.58 2.58 -22.55
C SER A 166 -3.41 3.78 -23.03
N ASN A 167 -3.87 4.62 -22.11
CA ASN A 167 -4.58 5.87 -22.38
C ASN A 167 -3.74 6.90 -23.15
N ARG A 168 -2.40 6.81 -23.11
CA ARG A 168 -1.48 7.72 -23.81
C ARG A 168 -1.10 7.26 -25.22
N VAL A 169 -1.62 6.11 -25.66
CA VAL A 169 -1.32 5.48 -26.95
C VAL A 169 -2.41 5.85 -27.96
N GLY A 170 -2.03 6.54 -29.04
CA GLY A 170 -2.96 6.89 -30.12
C GLY A 170 -3.37 5.67 -30.96
N GLU A 171 -4.46 5.77 -31.72
CA GLU A 171 -5.01 4.65 -32.51
C GLU A 171 -4.02 4.05 -33.54
N GLN A 172 -3.18 4.89 -34.15
CA GLN A 172 -2.12 4.41 -35.04
C GLN A 172 -1.00 3.70 -34.26
N GLU A 173 -0.62 4.24 -33.10
CA GLU A 173 0.41 3.66 -32.23
C GLU A 173 -0.05 2.30 -31.67
N LYS A 174 -1.34 2.14 -31.35
CA LYS A 174 -1.95 0.88 -30.91
C LYS A 174 -1.75 -0.26 -31.93
N LYS A 175 -1.74 0.07 -33.22
CA LYS A 175 -1.49 -0.92 -34.29
C LYS A 175 0.00 -1.11 -34.56
N LEU A 176 0.78 -0.03 -34.54
CA LEU A 176 2.17 -0.04 -34.97
C LEU A 176 3.14 -0.57 -33.90
N LEU A 177 3.03 -0.07 -32.66
CA LEU A 177 4.00 -0.35 -31.60
C LEU A 177 4.08 -1.85 -31.23
N PRO A 178 2.96 -2.60 -31.10
CA PRO A 178 3.01 -4.05 -30.88
C PRO A 178 3.81 -4.77 -31.97
N GLN A 179 3.54 -4.44 -33.23
CA GLN A 179 4.22 -5.04 -34.38
C GLN A 179 5.71 -4.71 -34.40
N LEU A 180 6.10 -3.48 -34.05
CA LEU A 180 7.50 -3.09 -33.94
C LEU A 180 8.22 -3.83 -32.81
N ALA A 181 7.61 -3.93 -31.62
CA ALA A 181 8.19 -4.67 -30.50
C ALA A 181 8.41 -6.15 -30.87
N TYR A 182 7.37 -6.80 -31.38
CA TYR A 182 7.41 -8.20 -31.80
C TYR A 182 8.48 -8.44 -32.88
N ARG A 183 8.48 -7.66 -33.97
CA ARG A 183 9.48 -7.81 -35.04
C ARG A 183 10.90 -7.58 -34.52
N SER A 184 11.11 -6.59 -33.65
CA SER A 184 12.44 -6.29 -33.11
C SER A 184 12.98 -7.46 -32.29
N VAL A 185 12.14 -8.08 -31.46
CA VAL A 185 12.52 -9.25 -30.65
C VAL A 185 12.69 -10.51 -31.52
N CYS A 186 11.87 -10.72 -32.54
CA CYS A 186 12.03 -11.85 -33.46
C CYS A 186 13.32 -11.77 -34.29
N ASN A 187 13.73 -10.57 -34.70
CA ASN A 187 14.95 -10.35 -35.49
C ASN A 187 16.24 -10.71 -34.75
N VAL A 188 16.17 -10.88 -33.43
CA VAL A 188 17.32 -11.26 -32.59
C VAL A 188 17.31 -12.74 -32.22
N LYS A 189 16.40 -13.57 -32.75
CA LYS A 189 16.46 -15.03 -32.57
C LYS A 189 17.75 -15.63 -33.16
N PRO A 190 18.28 -16.73 -32.60
CA PRO A 190 17.77 -17.46 -31.42
C PRO A 190 18.02 -16.69 -30.11
N PHE A 191 17.15 -16.90 -29.13
CA PHE A 191 17.31 -16.30 -27.80
C PHE A 191 18.49 -16.95 -27.05
N GLN A 192 19.35 -16.10 -26.48
CA GLN A 192 20.59 -16.52 -25.81
C GLN A 192 20.40 -16.81 -24.32
N SER A 193 19.27 -16.39 -23.74
CA SER A 193 18.96 -16.63 -22.33
C SER A 193 17.45 -16.73 -22.06
N ALA A 194 17.09 -17.29 -20.90
CA ALA A 194 15.71 -17.31 -20.43
C ALA A 194 15.12 -15.90 -20.21
N GLN A 195 15.96 -14.89 -19.95
CA GLN A 195 15.51 -13.50 -19.82
C GLN A 195 15.09 -12.89 -21.15
N GLU A 196 15.80 -13.20 -22.23
CA GLU A 196 15.40 -12.76 -23.58
C GLU A 196 14.10 -13.45 -24.02
N LEU A 197 13.99 -14.77 -23.77
CA LEU A 197 12.77 -15.52 -24.03
C LEU A 197 11.60 -15.01 -23.17
N TYR A 198 11.85 -14.61 -21.92
CA TYR A 198 10.87 -13.92 -21.09
C TYR A 198 10.33 -12.67 -21.78
N VAL A 199 11.20 -11.80 -22.30
CA VAL A 199 10.76 -10.58 -23.00
C VAL A 199 9.91 -10.92 -24.23
N PHE A 200 10.31 -11.93 -25.01
CA PHE A 200 9.50 -12.40 -26.14
C PHE A 200 8.10 -12.85 -25.68
N CYS A 201 8.03 -13.73 -24.67
CA CYS A 201 6.75 -14.23 -24.18
C CYS A 201 5.88 -13.11 -23.62
N THR A 202 6.47 -12.17 -22.86
CA THR A 202 5.77 -10.99 -22.35
C THR A 202 5.26 -10.09 -23.47
N VAL A 203 6.03 -9.86 -24.53
CA VAL A 203 5.58 -9.10 -25.71
C VAL A 203 4.37 -9.77 -26.35
N CYS A 204 4.41 -11.08 -26.53
CA CYS A 204 3.31 -11.85 -27.10
C CYS A 204 2.05 -11.81 -26.22
N GLU A 205 2.15 -12.10 -24.90
CA GLU A 205 0.98 -12.11 -24.00
C GLU A 205 0.37 -10.71 -23.82
N GLU A 206 1.19 -9.67 -23.61
CA GLU A 206 0.70 -8.33 -23.22
C GLU A 206 0.27 -7.49 -24.42
N LEU A 207 0.92 -7.63 -25.58
CA LEU A 207 0.64 -6.80 -26.76
C LEU A 207 -0.27 -7.49 -27.79
N PHE A 208 -0.47 -8.80 -27.68
CA PHE A 208 -1.37 -9.58 -28.54
C PHE A 208 -2.30 -10.48 -27.69
N PRO A 209 -3.08 -9.89 -26.77
CA PRO A 209 -3.92 -10.66 -25.87
C PRO A 209 -4.95 -11.47 -26.66
N GLY A 210 -5.01 -12.79 -26.40
CA GLY A 210 -5.94 -13.71 -27.05
C GLY A 210 -5.55 -14.14 -28.48
N ASP A 211 -4.37 -13.78 -28.98
CA ASP A 211 -3.88 -14.26 -30.27
C ASP A 211 -3.36 -15.70 -30.16
N GLU A 212 -4.13 -16.65 -30.69
CA GLU A 212 -3.80 -18.08 -30.65
C GLU A 212 -2.50 -18.42 -31.39
N SER A 213 -2.15 -17.68 -32.45
CA SER A 213 -0.90 -17.88 -33.18
C SER A 213 0.28 -17.48 -32.30
N LYS A 214 0.18 -16.38 -31.55
CA LYS A 214 1.24 -15.94 -30.62
C LYS A 214 1.36 -16.86 -29.42
N ALA A 215 0.24 -17.36 -28.90
CA ALA A 215 0.24 -18.38 -27.85
C ALA A 215 0.99 -19.64 -28.32
N GLN A 216 0.74 -20.10 -29.54
CA GLN A 216 1.43 -21.25 -30.13
C GLN A 216 2.94 -20.99 -30.30
N GLU A 217 3.35 -19.81 -30.79
CA GLU A 217 4.76 -19.44 -30.89
C GLU A 217 5.46 -19.43 -29.52
N ILE A 218 4.80 -18.96 -28.46
CA ILE A 218 5.32 -19.03 -27.09
C ILE A 218 5.61 -20.49 -26.72
N VAL A 219 4.64 -21.38 -26.92
CA VAL A 219 4.78 -22.81 -26.58
C VAL A 219 5.96 -23.44 -27.32
N GLU A 220 6.10 -23.15 -28.62
CA GLU A 220 7.17 -23.67 -29.48
C GLU A 220 8.57 -23.23 -29.03
N GLU A 221 8.73 -21.96 -28.61
CA GLU A 221 10.02 -21.43 -28.11
C GLU A 221 10.33 -21.87 -26.67
N VAL A 222 9.30 -22.05 -25.84
CA VAL A 222 9.44 -22.39 -24.42
C VAL A 222 9.75 -23.87 -24.19
N ILE A 223 9.15 -24.78 -24.95
CA ILE A 223 9.35 -26.23 -24.79
C ILE A 223 10.83 -26.64 -24.84
N PRO A 224 11.63 -26.21 -25.85
CA PRO A 224 13.06 -26.55 -25.92
C PRO A 224 13.84 -26.09 -24.69
N GLN A 225 13.52 -24.91 -24.14
CA GLN A 225 14.16 -24.37 -22.95
C GLN A 225 13.81 -25.20 -21.70
N LEU A 226 12.54 -25.56 -21.52
CA LEU A 226 12.08 -26.37 -20.38
C LEU A 226 12.60 -27.81 -20.38
N LYS A 227 12.90 -28.36 -21.56
CA LYS A 227 13.60 -29.65 -21.69
C LYS A 227 15.03 -29.58 -21.13
N ARG A 228 15.71 -28.44 -21.30
CA ARG A 228 17.10 -28.24 -20.85
C ARG A 228 17.21 -27.83 -19.39
N SER A 229 16.35 -26.90 -18.94
CA SER A 229 16.40 -26.32 -17.60
C SER A 229 15.00 -26.05 -17.07
N VAL A 230 14.82 -26.23 -15.77
CA VAL A 230 13.57 -25.84 -15.11
C VAL A 230 13.60 -24.34 -14.81
N ASP A 231 12.78 -23.56 -15.52
CA ASP A 231 12.57 -22.14 -15.26
C ASP A 231 11.09 -21.89 -14.96
N LEU A 232 10.80 -21.25 -13.81
CA LEU A 232 9.43 -21.06 -13.33
C LEU A 232 8.64 -20.06 -14.19
N TYR A 233 9.29 -19.05 -14.78
CA TYR A 233 8.61 -18.13 -15.69
C TYR A 233 8.21 -18.86 -16.96
N MET A 234 9.14 -19.63 -17.54
CA MET A 234 8.88 -20.43 -18.73
C MET A 234 7.79 -21.47 -18.48
N LYS A 235 7.80 -22.13 -17.31
CA LYS A 235 6.70 -23.01 -16.89
C LYS A 235 5.37 -22.28 -16.94
N ASN A 236 5.27 -21.11 -16.30
CA ASN A 236 4.02 -20.36 -16.24
C ASN A 236 3.55 -19.87 -17.63
N PHE A 237 4.47 -19.43 -18.50
CA PHE A 237 4.14 -19.10 -19.89
C PHE A 237 3.61 -20.30 -20.65
N LEU A 238 4.26 -21.46 -20.55
CA LEU A 238 3.76 -22.70 -21.17
C LEU A 238 2.34 -23.00 -20.71
N LEU A 239 2.10 -23.01 -19.41
CA LEU A 239 0.79 -23.35 -18.85
C LEU A 239 -0.31 -22.37 -19.27
N ARG A 240 -0.04 -21.07 -19.34
CA ARG A 240 -1.04 -20.09 -19.77
C ARG A 240 -1.36 -20.13 -21.27
N ASN A 241 -0.39 -20.55 -22.10
CA ASN A 241 -0.51 -20.48 -23.56
C ASN A 241 -0.79 -21.85 -24.22
N LEU A 242 -0.80 -22.94 -23.46
CA LEU A 242 -1.28 -24.23 -23.95
C LEU A 242 -2.76 -24.14 -24.32
N GLN A 243 -3.08 -24.49 -25.57
CA GLN A 243 -4.45 -24.55 -26.06
C GLN A 243 -5.29 -25.53 -25.24
N ALA A 244 -6.59 -25.24 -25.08
CA ALA A 244 -7.48 -26.02 -24.22
C ALA A 244 -7.59 -27.49 -24.63
N ASN A 245 -7.37 -27.80 -25.92
CA ASN A 245 -7.43 -29.14 -26.51
C ASN A 245 -6.04 -29.79 -26.66
N ALA A 246 -4.94 -29.12 -26.29
CA ALA A 246 -3.58 -29.65 -26.42
C ALA A 246 -3.24 -30.66 -25.30
N TYR A 247 -4.13 -31.62 -25.06
CA TYR A 247 -4.02 -32.58 -23.95
C TYR A 247 -2.77 -33.45 -24.06
N SER A 248 -2.37 -33.88 -25.25
CA SER A 248 -1.14 -34.68 -25.44
C SER A 248 0.09 -33.89 -24.99
N THR A 249 0.25 -32.66 -25.48
CA THR A 249 1.37 -31.79 -25.13
C THR A 249 1.36 -31.45 -23.64
N ALA A 250 0.18 -31.14 -23.08
CA ALA A 250 0.02 -30.86 -21.67
C ALA A 250 0.41 -32.08 -20.81
N PHE A 251 -0.04 -33.28 -21.17
CA PHE A 251 0.28 -34.52 -20.47
C PHE A 251 1.79 -34.79 -20.47
N ASP A 252 2.43 -34.75 -21.64
CA ASP A 252 3.86 -35.02 -21.78
C ASP A 252 4.72 -33.99 -21.05
N MET A 253 4.42 -32.71 -21.23
CA MET A 253 5.20 -31.62 -20.63
C MET A 253 5.00 -31.53 -19.12
N CYS A 254 3.77 -31.64 -18.62
CA CYS A 254 3.51 -31.65 -17.18
C CYS A 254 4.15 -32.88 -16.53
N GLY A 255 4.03 -34.06 -17.14
CA GLY A 255 4.69 -35.28 -16.65
C GLY A 255 6.21 -35.15 -16.58
N ASN A 256 6.84 -34.61 -17.63
CA ASN A 256 8.28 -34.36 -17.63
C ASN A 256 8.73 -33.33 -16.56
N LEU A 257 7.95 -32.28 -16.35
CA LEU A 257 8.25 -31.27 -15.33
C LEU A 257 8.03 -31.82 -13.92
N LEU A 258 7.01 -32.64 -13.69
CA LEU A 258 6.70 -33.25 -12.40
C LEU A 258 7.82 -34.17 -11.88
N GLN A 259 8.61 -34.78 -12.77
CA GLN A 259 9.81 -35.53 -12.40
C GLN A 259 10.89 -34.66 -11.72
N ARG A 260 10.83 -33.33 -11.89
CA ARG A 260 11.80 -32.37 -11.38
C ARG A 260 11.19 -31.34 -10.42
N LEU A 261 9.87 -31.20 -10.40
CA LEU A 261 9.12 -30.21 -9.63
C LEU A 261 7.90 -30.82 -8.96
N ASN A 262 7.78 -30.62 -7.65
CA ASN A 262 6.57 -30.94 -6.91
C ASN A 262 5.63 -29.72 -6.87
N ASP A 263 4.82 -29.57 -7.92
CA ASP A 263 3.96 -28.40 -8.15
C ASP A 263 2.50 -28.82 -8.36
N PHE A 264 1.59 -28.27 -7.56
CA PHE A 264 0.19 -28.70 -7.57
C PHE A 264 -0.56 -28.25 -8.83
N GLU A 265 -0.20 -27.11 -9.43
CA GLU A 265 -0.81 -26.67 -10.69
C GLU A 265 -0.47 -27.65 -11.82
N LEU A 266 0.80 -28.10 -11.89
CA LEU A 266 1.21 -29.14 -12.85
C LEU A 266 0.45 -30.46 -12.63
N ILE A 267 0.23 -30.86 -11.38
CA ILE A 267 -0.55 -32.06 -11.06
C ILE A 267 -1.99 -31.92 -11.58
N THR A 268 -2.67 -30.82 -11.26
CA THR A 268 -4.06 -30.62 -11.69
C THR A 268 -4.20 -30.65 -13.21
N ARG A 269 -3.27 -30.01 -13.95
CA ARG A 269 -3.25 -30.02 -15.41
C ARG A 269 -2.92 -31.39 -15.99
N TYR A 270 -2.01 -32.12 -15.37
CA TYR A 270 -1.67 -33.48 -15.77
C TYR A 270 -2.87 -34.43 -15.61
N ILE A 271 -3.59 -34.37 -14.48
CA ILE A 271 -4.81 -35.16 -14.24
C ILE A 271 -5.88 -34.81 -15.27
N HIS A 272 -6.11 -33.52 -15.53
CA HIS A 272 -7.08 -33.09 -16.52
C HIS A 272 -6.73 -33.58 -17.93
N ALA A 273 -5.47 -33.48 -18.33
CA ALA A 273 -5.01 -34.00 -19.61
C ALA A 273 -5.13 -35.53 -19.71
N ALA A 274 -4.79 -36.25 -18.62
CA ALA A 274 -4.92 -37.69 -18.54
C ALA A 274 -6.37 -38.16 -18.75
N LYS A 275 -7.34 -37.51 -18.09
CA LYS A 275 -8.77 -37.81 -18.27
C LYS A 275 -9.21 -37.64 -19.72
N ASN A 276 -8.82 -36.53 -20.36
CA ASN A 276 -9.20 -36.25 -21.75
C ASN A 276 -8.49 -37.16 -22.77
N LEU A 277 -7.35 -37.74 -22.40
CA LEU A 277 -6.65 -38.78 -23.18
C LEU A 277 -7.12 -40.20 -22.82
N SER A 278 -8.23 -40.34 -22.09
CA SER A 278 -8.78 -41.63 -21.64
C SER A 278 -7.78 -42.50 -20.87
N LYS A 279 -6.85 -41.88 -20.13
CA LYS A 279 -5.94 -42.60 -19.24
C LYS A 279 -6.67 -43.03 -17.96
N PRO A 280 -6.45 -44.28 -17.48
CA PRO A 280 -7.07 -44.73 -16.23
C PRO A 280 -6.71 -43.84 -15.05
N LYS A 281 -7.65 -43.68 -14.12
CA LYS A 281 -7.48 -42.84 -12.91
C LYS A 281 -6.34 -43.38 -12.04
N GLU A 282 -6.33 -44.69 -11.82
CA GLU A 282 -5.38 -45.41 -10.98
C GLU A 282 -3.95 -45.25 -11.51
N ASP A 283 -3.75 -45.46 -12.82
CA ASP A 283 -2.45 -45.29 -13.49
C ASP A 283 -1.95 -43.85 -13.39
N THR A 284 -2.86 -42.89 -13.55
CA THR A 284 -2.55 -41.45 -13.50
C THR A 284 -2.02 -41.07 -12.12
N VAL A 285 -2.73 -41.47 -11.06
CA VAL A 285 -2.35 -41.15 -9.69
C VAL A 285 -1.09 -41.91 -9.26
N GLN A 286 -0.94 -43.18 -9.66
CA GLN A 286 0.27 -43.95 -9.41
C GLN A 286 1.49 -43.29 -10.09
N THR A 287 1.33 -42.80 -11.32
CA THR A 287 2.39 -42.09 -12.04
C THR A 287 2.79 -40.79 -11.32
N ILE A 288 1.82 -40.03 -10.81
CA ILE A 288 2.10 -38.82 -10.01
C ILE A 288 2.87 -39.20 -8.75
N ALA A 289 2.46 -40.24 -8.04
CA ALA A 289 3.17 -40.71 -6.84
C ALA A 289 4.62 -41.13 -7.14
N LEU A 290 4.90 -41.70 -8.31
CA LEU A 290 6.26 -41.99 -8.77
C LEU A 290 7.08 -40.72 -9.04
N TYR A 291 6.46 -39.67 -9.59
CA TYR A 291 7.16 -38.43 -9.92
C TYR A 291 7.46 -37.55 -8.71
N VAL A 292 6.50 -37.37 -7.81
CA VAL A 292 6.62 -36.41 -6.70
C VAL A 292 6.72 -37.04 -5.31
N SER A 293 6.85 -38.37 -5.23
CA SER A 293 6.88 -39.17 -3.98
C SER A 293 5.65 -38.98 -3.09
N ASP A 294 5.64 -39.57 -1.89
CA ASP A 294 4.55 -39.45 -0.91
C ASP A 294 4.52 -38.06 -0.21
N SER A 295 4.27 -37.04 -1.00
CA SER A 295 4.19 -35.63 -0.58
C SER A 295 2.75 -35.16 -0.34
N ARG A 296 2.57 -33.98 0.26
CA ARG A 296 1.25 -33.34 0.44
C ARG A 296 0.50 -33.24 -0.90
N ASN A 297 1.16 -32.74 -1.93
CA ASN A 297 0.60 -32.57 -3.25
C ASN A 297 0.23 -33.92 -3.91
N ALA A 298 1.03 -34.97 -3.71
CA ALA A 298 0.71 -36.31 -4.21
C ALA A 298 -0.55 -36.87 -3.56
N ARG A 299 -0.72 -36.70 -2.25
CA ARG A 299 -1.95 -37.13 -1.56
C ARG A 299 -3.16 -36.30 -1.97
N LEU A 300 -3.00 -34.98 -2.13
CA LEU A 300 -4.06 -34.12 -2.68
C LEU A 300 -4.39 -34.49 -4.14
N ALA A 301 -3.45 -35.05 -4.90
CA ALA A 301 -3.71 -35.53 -6.26
C ALA A 301 -4.78 -36.63 -6.30
N HIS A 302 -4.90 -37.46 -5.25
CA HIS A 302 -6.00 -38.42 -5.15
C HIS A 302 -7.35 -37.72 -5.02
N LEU A 303 -7.44 -36.65 -4.23
CA LEU A 303 -8.66 -35.86 -4.09
C LEU A 303 -9.00 -35.15 -5.42
N GLU A 304 -8.01 -34.53 -6.05
CA GLU A 304 -8.23 -33.87 -7.35
C GLU A 304 -8.61 -34.88 -8.44
N ALA A 305 -8.00 -36.06 -8.47
CA ALA A 305 -8.35 -37.11 -9.42
C ALA A 305 -9.79 -37.60 -9.22
N ASP A 306 -10.22 -37.84 -7.99
CA ASP A 306 -11.61 -38.21 -7.68
C ASP A 306 -12.60 -37.11 -8.08
N LYS A 307 -12.29 -35.84 -7.79
CA LYS A 307 -13.08 -34.70 -8.23
C LYS A 307 -13.19 -34.66 -9.77
N ILE A 308 -12.07 -34.81 -10.47
CA ILE A 308 -12.02 -34.68 -11.94
C ILE A 308 -12.66 -35.89 -12.62
N TYR A 309 -12.41 -37.12 -12.19
CA TYR A 309 -12.91 -38.33 -12.83
C TYR A 309 -14.34 -38.69 -12.39
N ASP A 310 -14.63 -38.58 -11.08
CA ASP A 310 -15.85 -39.13 -10.48
C ASP A 310 -16.84 -38.05 -10.00
N ASN A 311 -16.43 -36.77 -10.02
CA ASN A 311 -17.22 -35.64 -9.53
C ASN A 311 -17.66 -35.78 -8.05
N ARG A 312 -16.88 -36.53 -7.25
CA ARG A 312 -17.07 -36.73 -5.81
C ARG A 312 -15.77 -37.24 -5.21
N ILE A 313 -15.47 -36.90 -3.95
CA ILE A 313 -14.30 -37.45 -3.26
C ILE A 313 -14.65 -38.79 -2.61
N SER A 314 -13.86 -39.83 -2.89
CA SER A 314 -14.05 -41.13 -2.26
C SER A 314 -13.53 -41.15 -0.81
N LYS A 315 -14.14 -41.99 0.04
CA LYS A 315 -13.63 -42.26 1.40
C LYS A 315 -12.18 -42.77 1.37
N ALA A 316 -11.79 -43.50 0.33
CA ALA A 316 -10.43 -44.03 0.19
C ALA A 316 -9.40 -42.92 -0.02
N ALA A 317 -9.67 -41.98 -0.93
CA ALA A 317 -8.79 -40.83 -1.17
C ALA A 317 -8.72 -39.89 0.04
N LEU A 318 -9.87 -39.63 0.69
CA LEU A 318 -9.93 -38.82 1.90
C LEU A 318 -9.14 -39.47 3.06
N ARG A 319 -9.32 -40.78 3.29
CA ARG A 319 -8.55 -41.54 4.28
C ARG A 319 -7.07 -41.51 3.96
N HIS A 320 -6.70 -41.68 2.69
CA HIS A 320 -5.31 -41.61 2.27
C HIS A 320 -4.69 -40.25 2.59
N TYR A 321 -5.37 -39.13 2.36
CA TYR A 321 -4.84 -37.82 2.76
C TYR A 321 -4.76 -37.66 4.29
N LEU A 322 -5.85 -37.97 4.99
CA LEU A 322 -5.98 -37.72 6.43
C LEU A 322 -5.01 -38.54 7.27
N GLN A 323 -4.66 -39.77 6.87
CA GLN A 323 -3.65 -40.60 7.53
C GLN A 323 -2.32 -39.89 7.83
N LYS A 324 -1.95 -38.87 7.05
CA LYS A 324 -0.69 -38.12 7.23
C LYS A 324 -0.87 -36.66 7.64
N PHE A 325 -2.00 -36.06 7.27
CA PHE A 325 -2.18 -34.61 7.37
C PHE A 325 -3.25 -34.17 8.38
N HIS A 326 -4.01 -35.07 9.01
CA HIS A 326 -5.06 -34.71 9.96
C HIS A 326 -4.57 -33.79 11.10
N ASN A 327 -3.32 -33.95 11.54
CA ASN A 327 -2.66 -33.17 12.59
C ASN A 327 -1.68 -32.12 12.06
N LYS A 328 -1.85 -31.65 10.81
CA LYS A 328 -1.04 -30.56 10.23
C LYS A 328 -1.91 -29.31 10.06
N SER A 329 -1.34 -28.14 10.29
CA SER A 329 -2.07 -26.86 10.25
C SER A 329 -2.72 -26.53 8.89
N CYS A 330 -2.28 -27.18 7.80
CA CYS A 330 -2.84 -26.99 6.47
C CYS A 330 -4.10 -27.82 6.18
N CYS A 331 -4.43 -28.82 7.01
CA CYS A 331 -5.49 -29.79 6.71
C CYS A 331 -6.86 -29.15 6.48
N ALA A 332 -7.31 -28.29 7.40
CA ALA A 332 -8.60 -27.63 7.25
C ALA A 332 -8.65 -26.76 5.98
N THR A 333 -7.57 -26.04 5.67
CA THR A 333 -7.45 -25.22 4.46
C THR A 333 -7.52 -26.08 3.19
N ASP A 334 -6.82 -27.22 3.19
CA ASP A 334 -6.81 -28.16 2.06
C ASP A 334 -8.19 -28.74 1.79
N LEU A 335 -8.84 -29.26 2.83
CA LEU A 335 -10.16 -29.87 2.70
C LEU A 335 -11.25 -28.85 2.36
N ASN A 336 -11.14 -27.62 2.84
CA ASN A 336 -12.07 -26.54 2.46
C ASN A 336 -12.04 -26.25 0.95
N GLY A 337 -10.90 -26.47 0.27
CA GLY A 337 -10.83 -26.39 -1.20
C GLY A 337 -11.67 -27.44 -1.94
N TYR A 338 -12.08 -28.50 -1.25
CA TYR A 338 -12.89 -29.60 -1.78
C TYR A 338 -14.27 -29.71 -1.11
N ARG A 339 -14.69 -28.70 -0.34
CA ARG A 339 -15.86 -28.81 0.55
C ARG A 339 -17.13 -29.24 -0.17
N GLU A 340 -17.36 -28.78 -1.39
CA GLU A 340 -18.54 -29.11 -2.21
C GLU A 340 -18.58 -30.58 -2.67
N PHE A 341 -17.44 -31.25 -2.69
CA PHE A 341 -17.29 -32.65 -3.15
C PHE A 341 -17.13 -33.63 -1.98
N LEU A 342 -17.15 -33.13 -0.74
CA LEU A 342 -16.93 -33.89 0.48
C LEU A 342 -18.22 -34.01 1.29
N ASP A 343 -18.48 -35.20 1.81
CA ASP A 343 -19.55 -35.44 2.78
C ASP A 343 -19.03 -35.25 4.22
N GLU A 344 -19.69 -34.39 4.99
CA GLU A 344 -19.28 -34.06 6.37
C GLU A 344 -19.27 -35.28 7.29
N ARG A 345 -20.21 -36.23 7.09
CA ARG A 345 -20.25 -37.46 7.88
C ARG A 345 -19.01 -38.30 7.64
N SER A 346 -18.63 -38.45 6.37
CA SER A 346 -17.40 -39.14 5.96
C SER A 346 -16.13 -38.50 6.54
N ILE A 347 -16.08 -37.16 6.64
CA ILE A 347 -14.95 -36.47 7.30
C ILE A 347 -14.89 -36.85 8.77
N ARG A 348 -16.01 -36.73 9.51
CA ARG A 348 -16.07 -37.06 10.95
C ARG A 348 -15.66 -38.51 11.22
N GLU A 349 -16.21 -39.45 10.45
CA GLU A 349 -15.87 -40.88 10.56
C GLU A 349 -14.36 -41.11 10.41
N ILE A 350 -13.74 -40.58 9.35
CA ILE A 350 -12.32 -40.82 9.08
C ILE A 350 -11.40 -40.10 10.09
N PHE A 351 -11.77 -38.91 10.55
CA PHE A 351 -11.04 -38.25 11.64
C PHE A 351 -11.07 -39.09 12.92
N SER A 352 -12.21 -39.73 13.24
CA SER A 352 -12.29 -40.61 14.42
C SER A 352 -11.45 -41.88 14.32
N GLU A 353 -11.10 -42.30 13.10
CA GLU A 353 -10.22 -43.44 12.84
C GLU A 353 -8.72 -43.08 12.93
N CYS A 354 -8.36 -41.80 13.01
CA CYS A 354 -6.95 -41.38 12.99
C CYS A 354 -6.29 -41.52 14.37
N ASP A 355 -5.13 -42.16 14.41
CA ASP A 355 -4.29 -42.25 15.61
C ASP A 355 -3.59 -40.91 15.94
N GLY A 356 -3.14 -40.74 17.18
CA GLY A 356 -2.32 -39.58 17.56
C GLY A 356 -3.09 -38.26 17.60
N ILE A 357 -4.27 -38.26 18.23
CA ILE A 357 -5.10 -37.08 18.45
C ILE A 357 -4.34 -36.04 19.28
N ASP A 358 -3.96 -34.94 18.64
CA ASP A 358 -3.25 -33.82 19.24
C ASP A 358 -4.04 -32.50 19.10
N LEU A 359 -3.42 -31.39 19.51
CA LEU A 359 -4.03 -30.06 19.39
C LEU A 359 -4.37 -29.71 17.92
N LEU A 360 -3.50 -30.05 16.97
CA LEU A 360 -3.70 -29.68 15.57
C LEU A 360 -4.83 -30.50 14.93
N HIS A 361 -4.97 -31.77 15.28
CA HIS A 361 -6.12 -32.59 14.92
C HIS A 361 -7.43 -31.89 15.32
N GLU A 362 -7.56 -31.49 16.59
CA GLU A 362 -8.78 -30.85 17.09
C GLU A 362 -9.00 -29.47 16.45
N VAL A 363 -7.94 -28.66 16.30
CA VAL A 363 -8.05 -27.34 15.65
C VAL A 363 -8.52 -27.48 14.20
N ASN A 364 -8.10 -28.52 13.48
CA ASN A 364 -8.58 -28.76 12.13
C ASN A 364 -10.06 -29.13 12.10
N LEU A 365 -10.53 -30.02 12.98
CA LEU A 365 -11.97 -30.31 13.13
C LEU A 365 -12.76 -29.05 13.47
N PHE A 366 -12.23 -28.23 14.37
CA PHE A 366 -12.84 -26.97 14.77
C PHE A 366 -12.97 -25.99 13.59
N LYS A 367 -11.90 -25.78 12.82
CA LYS A 367 -11.90 -24.92 11.63
C LYS A 367 -12.81 -25.43 10.51
N LEU A 368 -13.06 -26.74 10.46
CA LEU A 368 -14.00 -27.35 9.52
C LEU A 368 -15.48 -27.24 9.97
N GLY A 369 -15.75 -26.70 11.16
CA GLY A 369 -17.08 -26.64 11.77
C GLY A 369 -17.56 -28.00 12.29
N LEU A 370 -16.64 -28.93 12.54
CA LEU A 370 -16.95 -30.33 12.88
C LEU A 370 -16.57 -30.70 14.32
N SER A 371 -15.90 -29.85 15.08
CA SER A 371 -15.60 -30.12 16.49
C SER A 371 -16.86 -30.15 17.35
N GLU A 372 -16.89 -31.04 18.33
CA GLU A 372 -17.96 -31.14 19.33
C GLU A 372 -17.68 -30.29 20.57
N PHE A 373 -16.44 -29.85 20.75
CA PHE A 373 -16.05 -29.01 21.88
C PHE A 373 -16.41 -27.56 21.63
N SER A 374 -16.92 -26.90 22.68
CA SER A 374 -16.95 -25.44 22.67
C SER A 374 -15.51 -24.88 22.67
N PRO A 375 -15.28 -23.64 22.20
CA PRO A 375 -13.95 -23.03 22.20
C PRO A 375 -13.28 -23.04 23.59
N VAL A 376 -14.05 -22.84 24.66
CA VAL A 376 -13.57 -22.88 26.05
C VAL A 376 -13.12 -24.30 26.43
N GLN A 377 -13.95 -25.31 26.15
CA GLN A 377 -13.62 -26.71 26.44
C GLN A 377 -12.37 -27.16 25.68
N ALA A 378 -12.29 -26.81 24.39
CA ALA A 378 -11.14 -27.13 23.55
C ALA A 378 -9.86 -26.45 24.06
N TYR A 379 -9.92 -25.17 24.43
CA TYR A 379 -8.77 -24.48 25.01
C TYR A 379 -8.32 -25.12 26.33
N VAL A 380 -9.24 -25.38 27.26
CA VAL A 380 -8.91 -25.98 28.57
C VAL A 380 -8.25 -27.36 28.41
N LYS A 381 -8.72 -28.16 27.45
CA LYS A 381 -8.15 -29.48 27.13
C LYS A 381 -6.68 -29.40 26.69
N TYR A 382 -6.31 -28.37 25.90
CA TYR A 382 -4.99 -28.30 25.26
C TYR A 382 -4.07 -27.18 25.80
N LYS A 383 -4.50 -26.35 26.75
CA LYS A 383 -3.69 -25.21 27.25
C LYS A 383 -2.34 -25.63 27.81
N SER A 384 -2.19 -26.85 28.31
CA SER A 384 -0.90 -27.39 28.78
C SER A 384 0.18 -27.43 27.68
N THR A 385 -0.22 -27.50 26.40
CA THR A 385 0.71 -27.46 25.25
C THR A 385 1.41 -26.11 25.08
N LEU A 386 0.89 -25.04 25.69
CA LEU A 386 1.55 -23.72 25.68
C LEU A 386 2.91 -23.76 26.39
N ALA A 387 3.08 -24.64 27.38
CA ALA A 387 4.32 -24.77 28.13
C ALA A 387 5.37 -25.65 27.42
N THR A 388 4.95 -26.52 26.49
CA THR A 388 5.83 -27.51 25.85
C THR A 388 6.36 -27.07 24.48
N LYS A 389 5.71 -26.07 23.86
CA LYS A 389 6.15 -25.52 22.56
C LYS A 389 7.41 -24.66 22.70
N SER A 390 8.10 -24.43 21.57
CA SER A 390 9.10 -23.36 21.51
C SER A 390 8.44 -22.01 21.75
N ILE A 391 9.15 -21.12 22.46
CA ILE A 391 8.62 -19.78 22.76
C ILE A 391 8.30 -18.99 21.48
N THR A 392 9.07 -19.20 20.41
CA THR A 392 8.91 -18.51 19.12
C THR A 392 7.82 -19.10 18.23
N ASP A 393 7.37 -20.31 18.50
CA ASP A 393 6.34 -20.98 17.67
C ASP A 393 4.96 -20.57 18.16
N TYR A 394 4.05 -20.26 17.25
CA TYR A 394 2.69 -19.88 17.63
C TYR A 394 1.89 -21.10 18.06
N SER A 395 1.18 -21.00 19.18
CA SER A 395 0.28 -22.06 19.60
C SER A 395 -1.02 -21.98 18.80
N ALA A 396 -1.49 -23.14 18.33
CA ALA A 396 -2.79 -23.24 17.68
C ALA A 396 -3.98 -23.05 18.65
N CYS A 397 -3.74 -23.05 19.98
CA CYS A 397 -4.74 -22.69 20.98
C CYS A 397 -5.30 -21.27 20.80
N SER A 398 -4.55 -20.39 20.13
CA SER A 398 -4.99 -19.04 19.76
C SER A 398 -6.26 -19.07 18.92
N THR A 399 -6.48 -20.11 18.10
CA THR A 399 -7.71 -20.29 17.30
C THR A 399 -8.96 -20.23 18.19
N TYR A 400 -8.93 -20.89 19.35
CA TYR A 400 -10.06 -20.93 20.27
C TYR A 400 -10.25 -19.61 21.01
N ILE A 401 -9.16 -19.00 21.50
CA ILE A 401 -9.20 -17.71 22.19
C ILE A 401 -9.68 -16.60 21.25
N LEU A 402 -9.17 -16.57 20.02
CA LEU A 402 -9.60 -15.62 19.00
C LEU A 402 -11.08 -15.83 18.63
N LYS A 403 -11.58 -17.07 18.61
CA LYS A 403 -13.01 -17.31 18.40
C LYS A 403 -13.86 -16.72 19.53
N ILE A 404 -13.51 -17.00 20.79
CA ILE A 404 -14.23 -16.46 21.96
C ILE A 404 -14.24 -14.93 21.91
N MET A 405 -13.07 -14.34 21.67
CA MET A 405 -12.92 -12.90 21.54
C MET A 405 -13.78 -12.33 20.41
N LYS A 406 -13.74 -12.94 19.22
CA LYS A 406 -14.52 -12.49 18.06
C LYS A 406 -16.02 -12.57 18.32
N ASP A 407 -16.49 -13.62 19.00
CA ASP A 407 -17.91 -13.76 19.36
C ASP A 407 -18.38 -12.67 20.33
N LEU A 408 -17.48 -12.08 21.13
CA LEU A 408 -17.79 -10.96 22.03
C LEU A 408 -17.86 -9.60 21.33
N ILE A 409 -17.02 -9.38 20.30
CA ILE A 409 -16.80 -8.04 19.74
C ILE A 409 -17.19 -7.86 18.27
N LEU A 410 -17.39 -8.95 17.52
CA LEU A 410 -17.83 -8.92 16.13
C LEU A 410 -19.34 -9.15 16.03
N THR A 411 -20.11 -8.48 16.89
CA THR A 411 -21.58 -8.47 16.87
C THR A 411 -22.13 -7.52 15.81
N GLU A 412 -23.38 -7.72 15.40
CA GLU A 412 -24.08 -6.79 14.49
C GLU A 412 -24.21 -5.38 15.08
N ASN A 413 -24.36 -5.28 16.40
CA ASN A 413 -24.42 -4.02 17.14
C ASN A 413 -23.05 -3.62 17.70
N GLU A 414 -22.91 -2.34 18.09
CA GLU A 414 -21.72 -1.85 18.77
C GLU A 414 -21.50 -2.62 20.09
N PRO A 415 -20.31 -3.22 20.30
CA PRO A 415 -20.09 -4.03 21.47
C PRO A 415 -20.03 -3.18 22.73
N SER A 416 -20.54 -3.73 23.82
CA SER A 416 -20.46 -3.06 25.11
C SER A 416 -19.01 -2.89 25.56
N LEU A 417 -18.75 -1.86 26.36
CA LEU A 417 -17.44 -1.64 26.95
C LEU A 417 -17.00 -2.82 27.85
N GLU A 418 -17.96 -3.53 28.46
CA GLU A 418 -17.70 -4.78 29.18
C GLU A 418 -17.18 -5.88 28.26
N ASN A 419 -17.80 -6.12 27.10
CA ASN A 419 -17.35 -7.12 26.14
C ASN A 419 -15.94 -6.80 25.63
N VAL A 420 -15.64 -5.53 25.37
CA VAL A 420 -14.32 -5.08 24.92
C VAL A 420 -13.25 -5.31 25.99
N LEU A 421 -13.53 -4.96 27.25
CA LEU A 421 -12.59 -5.16 28.35
C LEU A 421 -12.42 -6.64 28.71
N LEU A 422 -13.48 -7.44 28.59
CA LEU A 422 -13.41 -8.90 28.73
C LEU A 422 -12.55 -9.51 27.62
N ALA A 423 -12.78 -9.14 26.36
CA ALA A 423 -11.96 -9.56 25.22
C ALA A 423 -10.48 -9.21 25.42
N LEU A 424 -10.18 -7.99 25.88
CA LEU A 424 -8.82 -7.57 26.17
C LEU A 424 -8.20 -8.39 27.32
N SER A 425 -8.97 -8.68 28.38
CA SER A 425 -8.54 -9.58 29.47
C SER A 425 -8.16 -10.97 28.94
N LEU A 426 -8.96 -11.55 28.05
CA LEU A 426 -8.68 -12.85 27.43
C LEU A 426 -7.36 -12.82 26.65
N LEU A 427 -7.17 -11.79 25.81
CA LEU A 427 -5.99 -11.70 24.94
C LEU A 427 -4.70 -11.42 25.73
N GLU A 428 -4.71 -10.53 26.71
CA GLU A 428 -3.51 -10.24 27.51
C GLU A 428 -3.05 -11.44 28.32
N ASN A 429 -3.99 -12.15 28.98
CA ASN A 429 -3.66 -13.36 29.72
C ASN A 429 -3.11 -14.46 28.79
N TYR A 430 -3.65 -14.58 27.57
CA TYR A 430 -3.12 -15.51 26.59
C TYR A 430 -1.73 -15.11 26.09
N GLN A 431 -1.51 -13.83 25.79
CA GLN A 431 -0.24 -13.30 25.26
C GLN A 431 0.92 -13.52 26.23
N ILE A 432 0.69 -13.56 27.55
CA ILE A 432 1.72 -13.90 28.54
C ILE A 432 2.32 -15.28 28.26
N ASN A 433 1.51 -16.23 27.82
CA ASN A 433 1.91 -17.61 27.55
C ASN A 433 2.31 -17.84 26.07
N ASP A 434 1.93 -16.94 25.17
CA ASP A 434 2.31 -16.98 23.75
C ASP A 434 2.77 -15.60 23.23
N PRO A 435 3.92 -15.07 23.73
CA PRO A 435 4.28 -13.66 23.59
C PRO A 435 4.56 -13.22 22.15
N HIS A 436 4.92 -14.15 21.26
CA HIS A 436 5.24 -13.87 19.87
C HIS A 436 4.04 -14.00 18.93
N ASN A 437 2.89 -14.45 19.41
CA ASN A 437 1.69 -14.60 18.58
C ASN A 437 1.21 -13.24 18.07
N TYR A 438 1.32 -13.03 16.76
CA TYR A 438 0.99 -11.75 16.15
C TYR A 438 -0.51 -11.55 16.02
N GLU A 439 -1.31 -12.60 15.85
CA GLU A 439 -2.75 -12.49 15.64
C GLU A 439 -3.43 -11.91 16.88
N THR A 440 -3.08 -12.42 18.06
CA THR A 440 -3.57 -11.89 19.34
C THR A 440 -2.98 -10.50 19.63
N SER A 441 -1.71 -10.27 19.31
CA SER A 441 -1.06 -8.96 19.46
C SER A 441 -1.76 -7.86 18.65
N VAL A 442 -2.09 -8.14 17.38
CA VAL A 442 -2.79 -7.21 16.48
C VAL A 442 -4.18 -6.86 17.01
N TRP A 443 -4.92 -7.83 17.55
CA TRP A 443 -6.20 -7.57 18.20
C TRP A 443 -6.06 -6.78 19.50
N ILE A 444 -5.04 -7.04 20.33
CA ILE A 444 -4.75 -6.23 21.53
C ILE A 444 -4.51 -4.76 21.13
N ILE A 445 -3.70 -4.52 20.10
CA ILE A 445 -3.44 -3.16 19.60
C ILE A 445 -4.75 -2.50 19.17
N ALA A 446 -5.59 -3.21 18.40
CA ALA A 446 -6.84 -2.66 17.92
C ALA A 446 -7.85 -2.37 19.04
N LEU A 447 -7.95 -3.23 20.06
CA LEU A 447 -8.80 -2.99 21.21
C LEU A 447 -8.29 -1.80 22.04
N TYR A 448 -6.98 -1.66 22.23
CA TYR A 448 -6.42 -0.47 22.90
C TYR A 448 -6.66 0.81 22.10
N MET A 449 -6.52 0.76 20.77
CA MET A 449 -6.86 1.87 19.90
C MET A 449 -8.34 2.21 19.99
N TYR A 450 -9.23 1.21 19.97
CA TYR A 450 -10.67 1.40 20.14
C TYR A 450 -11.00 2.06 21.48
N LEU A 451 -10.34 1.67 22.58
CA LEU A 451 -10.53 2.29 23.89
C LEU A 451 -9.98 3.73 23.96
N GLY A 452 -9.24 4.19 22.96
CA GLY A 452 -8.53 5.47 22.98
C GLY A 452 -7.22 5.44 23.78
N CYS A 453 -6.73 4.26 24.16
CA CYS A 453 -5.52 4.05 24.97
C CYS A 453 -4.25 3.95 24.12
N VAL A 454 -3.99 4.98 23.29
CA VAL A 454 -2.90 4.96 22.29
C VAL A 454 -1.52 4.63 22.86
N PRO A 455 -1.08 5.12 24.04
CA PRO A 455 0.23 4.75 24.58
C PRO A 455 0.39 3.24 24.81
N LEU A 456 -0.67 2.54 25.27
CA LEU A 456 -0.65 1.09 25.47
C LEU A 456 -0.65 0.36 24.13
N ALA A 457 -1.48 0.80 23.18
CA ALA A 457 -1.47 0.29 21.81
C ALA A 457 -0.09 0.41 21.16
N PHE A 458 0.59 1.54 21.35
CA PHE A 458 1.91 1.79 20.79
C PHE A 458 2.97 0.86 21.38
N ASN A 459 2.97 0.67 22.70
CA ASN A 459 3.90 -0.26 23.34
C ASN A 459 3.74 -1.68 22.78
N GLN A 460 2.50 -2.13 22.58
CA GLN A 460 2.23 -3.43 21.96
C GLN A 460 2.64 -3.45 20.48
N TYR A 461 2.40 -2.37 19.74
CA TYR A 461 2.81 -2.22 18.34
C TYR A 461 4.33 -2.34 18.15
N LEU A 462 5.12 -1.79 19.07
CA LEU A 462 6.58 -1.90 19.04
C LEU A 462 7.06 -3.36 19.07
N MET A 463 6.29 -4.26 19.70
CA MET A 463 6.61 -5.70 19.77
C MET A 463 6.49 -6.40 18.42
N LEU A 464 5.69 -5.87 17.48
CA LEU A 464 5.59 -6.41 16.11
C LEU A 464 6.84 -6.14 15.27
N LYS A 465 7.69 -5.17 15.66
CA LYS A 465 8.94 -4.80 14.97
C LYS A 465 8.75 -4.51 13.47
N SER A 466 7.62 -3.91 13.09
CA SER A 466 7.30 -3.53 11.71
C SER A 466 8.39 -2.63 11.10
N LYS A 467 8.87 -3.00 9.90
CA LYS A 467 9.94 -2.32 9.15
C LYS A 467 9.76 -2.38 7.63
N ASN A 468 10.36 -1.43 6.91
CA ASN A 468 10.36 -1.38 5.44
C ASN A 468 8.92 -1.43 4.88
N VAL A 469 8.64 -2.32 3.91
CA VAL A 469 7.31 -2.47 3.30
C VAL A 469 6.20 -2.77 4.31
N GLN A 470 6.53 -3.32 5.49
CA GLN A 470 5.54 -3.56 6.55
C GLN A 470 4.92 -2.25 7.07
N VAL A 471 5.66 -1.14 6.99
CA VAL A 471 5.16 0.21 7.30
C VAL A 471 3.97 0.54 6.40
N ASP A 472 4.07 0.28 5.10
CA ASP A 472 3.01 0.62 4.14
C ASP A 472 1.73 -0.19 4.36
N ILE A 473 1.87 -1.44 4.81
CA ILE A 473 0.75 -2.39 4.92
C ILE A 473 0.16 -2.49 6.33
N ALA A 474 0.89 -2.15 7.40
CA ALA A 474 0.48 -2.40 8.79
C ALA A 474 0.45 -1.16 9.70
N ASP A 475 1.12 -0.06 9.35
CA ASP A 475 1.11 1.15 10.20
C ASP A 475 -0.28 1.76 10.37
N PHE A 476 -1.20 1.49 9.44
CA PHE A 476 -2.59 1.95 9.51
C PHE A 476 -3.28 1.52 10.82
N ILE A 477 -2.88 0.38 11.39
CA ILE A 477 -3.41 -0.14 12.66
C ILE A 477 -3.27 0.88 13.79
N ILE A 478 -2.26 1.75 13.75
CA ILE A 478 -2.03 2.72 14.83
C ILE A 478 -2.01 4.18 14.38
N TYR A 479 -1.74 4.46 13.11
CA TYR A 479 -1.56 5.84 12.60
C TYR A 479 -2.71 6.36 11.76
N SER A 480 -3.84 5.64 11.64
CA SER A 480 -4.96 6.09 10.79
C SER A 480 -5.53 7.47 11.15
N ARG A 481 -5.46 7.88 12.42
CA ARG A 481 -6.05 9.14 12.93
C ARG A 481 -5.16 9.81 13.99
N PHE A 482 -3.83 9.68 13.87
CA PHE A 482 -2.90 9.98 14.98
C PHE A 482 -3.01 11.42 15.52
N ALA A 483 -3.34 12.41 14.67
CA ALA A 483 -3.46 13.80 15.09
C ALA A 483 -4.68 14.05 15.99
N THR A 484 -5.69 13.19 15.91
CA THR A 484 -6.94 13.28 16.67
C THR A 484 -7.11 12.17 17.71
N MET A 485 -6.09 11.34 17.89
CA MET A 485 -6.09 10.24 18.86
C MET A 485 -5.12 10.51 20.00
N PHE A 486 -3.86 10.86 19.69
CA PHE A 486 -2.85 11.15 20.70
C PHE A 486 -1.78 12.14 20.20
N PRO A 487 -2.12 13.44 20.17
CA PRO A 487 -1.26 14.49 19.62
C PRO A 487 -0.13 14.91 20.58
N LEU A 488 0.75 14.00 20.98
CA LEU A 488 1.93 14.30 21.80
C LEU A 488 3.22 14.28 20.97
N LYS A 489 3.67 15.45 20.50
CA LYS A 489 4.86 15.57 19.61
C LYS A 489 6.12 14.91 20.15
N THR A 490 6.35 15.03 21.46
CA THR A 490 7.57 14.54 22.11
C THR A 490 7.58 13.03 22.31
N HIS A 491 6.43 12.38 22.15
CA HIS A 491 6.27 10.94 22.29
C HIS A 491 6.80 10.20 21.06
N ASP A 492 7.37 9.02 21.30
CA ASP A 492 7.97 8.20 20.24
C ASP A 492 6.94 7.68 19.23
N TYR A 493 5.66 7.67 19.60
CA TYR A 493 4.52 7.44 18.69
C TYR A 493 4.56 8.38 17.49
N ILE A 494 4.61 9.69 17.72
CA ILE A 494 4.62 10.68 16.63
C ILE A 494 5.97 10.70 15.90
N LYS A 495 7.09 10.60 16.65
CA LYS A 495 8.42 10.56 16.04
C LYS A 495 8.56 9.39 15.07
N ARG A 496 8.04 8.20 15.42
CA ARG A 496 8.12 7.02 14.56
C ARG A 496 7.31 7.19 13.27
N ALA A 497 6.15 7.82 13.31
CA ALA A 497 5.38 8.13 12.09
C ALA A 497 6.19 9.01 11.12
N TYR A 498 6.85 10.04 11.65
CA TYR A 498 7.71 10.93 10.84
C TYR A 498 8.97 10.25 10.34
N ASP A 499 9.64 9.47 11.18
CA ASP A 499 10.80 8.66 10.82
C ASP A 499 10.46 7.69 9.68
N ASN A 500 9.29 7.05 9.72
CA ASN A 500 8.82 6.16 8.68
C ASN A 500 8.58 6.91 7.36
N LEU A 501 7.98 8.11 7.42
CA LEU A 501 7.80 8.98 6.25
C LEU A 501 9.14 9.33 5.57
N GLU A 502 10.16 9.65 6.35
CA GLU A 502 11.49 10.04 5.84
C GLU A 502 12.35 8.84 5.41
N LYS A 503 12.49 7.82 6.26
CA LYS A 503 13.42 6.69 6.03
C LYS A 503 12.88 5.69 5.00
N PHE A 504 11.58 5.39 5.04
CA PHE A 504 10.99 4.44 4.11
C PHE A 504 10.58 5.15 2.81
N TYR A 505 9.61 6.06 2.86
CA TYR A 505 9.05 6.65 1.63
C TYR A 505 9.97 7.64 0.91
N GLN A 506 10.78 8.44 1.62
CA GLN A 506 11.70 9.36 0.92
C GLN A 506 13.03 8.69 0.58
N SER A 507 13.63 7.96 1.51
CA SER A 507 14.98 7.41 1.30
C SER A 507 15.01 6.03 0.63
N SER A 508 14.13 5.10 1.04
CA SER A 508 14.16 3.74 0.50
C SER A 508 13.41 3.64 -0.83
N VAL A 509 12.19 4.18 -0.90
CA VAL A 509 11.36 4.19 -2.11
C VAL A 509 11.97 5.09 -3.18
N GLY A 510 12.58 6.22 -2.80
CA GLY A 510 13.27 7.12 -3.74
C GLY A 510 14.39 6.47 -4.56
N ARG A 511 14.88 5.29 -4.16
CA ARG A 511 15.90 4.51 -4.90
C ARG A 511 15.30 3.49 -5.88
N LEU A 512 13.98 3.27 -5.90
CA LEU A 512 13.36 2.25 -6.75
C LEU A 512 13.52 2.53 -8.25
N SER A 513 13.46 3.80 -8.66
CA SER A 513 13.70 4.18 -10.06
C SER A 513 15.13 3.83 -10.51
N GLN A 514 16.12 4.01 -9.63
CA GLN A 514 17.50 3.59 -9.87
C GLN A 514 17.62 2.05 -9.92
N LEU A 515 16.89 1.32 -9.07
CA LEU A 515 16.87 -0.14 -9.12
C LEU A 515 16.26 -0.66 -10.43
N ALA A 516 15.27 0.03 -10.99
CA ALA A 516 14.74 -0.29 -12.32
C ALA A 516 15.81 -0.11 -13.41
N GLN A 517 16.59 0.97 -13.37
CA GLN A 517 17.71 1.21 -14.29
C GLN A 517 18.77 0.09 -14.18
N ILE A 518 19.17 -0.25 -12.95
CA ILE A 518 20.13 -1.34 -12.70
C ILE A 518 19.58 -2.68 -13.21
N ALA A 519 18.28 -2.94 -13.11
CA ALA A 519 17.67 -4.17 -13.62
C ALA A 519 17.73 -4.25 -15.16
N PHE A 520 17.58 -3.11 -15.86
CA PHE A 520 17.82 -3.01 -17.30
C PHE A 520 19.27 -3.32 -17.67
N GLU A 521 20.24 -2.70 -16.98
CA GLU A 521 21.68 -2.89 -17.18
C GLU A 521 22.14 -4.33 -16.91
N ARG A 522 21.60 -4.96 -15.86
CA ARG A 522 21.93 -6.34 -15.47
C ARG A 522 21.13 -7.40 -16.20
N LYS A 523 20.39 -7.03 -17.25
CA LYS A 523 19.57 -7.96 -18.07
C LYS A 523 18.57 -8.77 -17.23
N SER A 524 18.12 -8.21 -16.10
CA SER A 524 17.15 -8.82 -15.18
C SER A 524 15.73 -8.46 -15.59
N TYR A 525 15.42 -8.71 -16.86
CA TYR A 525 14.20 -8.28 -17.55
C TYR A 525 12.92 -8.71 -16.84
N SER A 526 12.89 -9.90 -16.26
CA SER A 526 11.71 -10.43 -15.57
C SER A 526 11.31 -9.70 -14.29
N LYS A 527 12.13 -8.78 -13.80
CA LYS A 527 11.85 -7.98 -12.59
C LYS A 527 11.43 -6.55 -12.90
N ILE A 528 11.72 -6.04 -14.09
CA ILE A 528 11.59 -4.62 -14.43
C ILE A 528 10.16 -4.12 -14.28
N LEU A 529 9.20 -4.78 -14.93
CA LEU A 529 7.79 -4.39 -14.86
C LEU A 529 7.27 -4.44 -13.42
N GLY A 530 7.70 -5.42 -12.63
CA GLY A 530 7.35 -5.52 -11.21
C GLY A 530 7.95 -4.42 -10.35
N ILE A 531 9.19 -3.99 -10.61
CA ILE A 531 9.81 -2.85 -9.92
C ILE A 531 9.07 -1.56 -10.25
N LEU A 532 8.73 -1.34 -11.54
CA LEU A 532 7.99 -0.16 -11.98
C LEU A 532 6.58 -0.12 -11.35
N GLU A 533 5.85 -1.23 -11.37
CA GLU A 533 4.55 -1.34 -10.72
C GLU A 533 4.64 -1.11 -9.21
N PHE A 534 5.61 -1.73 -8.54
CA PHE A 534 5.81 -1.56 -7.10
C PHE A 534 6.14 -0.11 -6.74
N ASN A 535 6.98 0.55 -7.53
CA ASN A 535 7.36 1.94 -7.30
C ASN A 535 6.14 2.88 -7.44
N ASP A 536 5.33 2.73 -8.48
CA ASP A 536 4.11 3.52 -8.65
C ASP A 536 3.10 3.29 -7.50
N ARG A 537 2.91 2.03 -7.10
CA ARG A 537 2.00 1.65 -6.01
C ARG A 537 2.40 2.24 -4.66
N ILE A 538 3.70 2.28 -4.32
CA ILE A 538 4.15 2.87 -3.05
C ILE A 538 4.15 4.40 -3.15
N ASP A 539 4.48 4.98 -4.30
CA ASP A 539 4.46 6.43 -4.48
C ASP A 539 3.08 7.05 -4.28
N ARG A 540 2.03 6.34 -4.75
CA ARG A 540 0.62 6.72 -4.59
C ARG A 540 -0.05 6.07 -3.37
N SER A 541 0.73 5.47 -2.46
CA SER A 541 0.19 4.74 -1.31
C SER A 541 -0.76 5.59 -0.46
N SER A 542 -1.94 5.04 -0.15
CA SER A 542 -2.89 5.67 0.76
C SER A 542 -2.27 5.92 2.14
N MET A 543 -1.43 5.01 2.63
CA MET A 543 -0.77 5.16 3.93
C MET A 543 0.23 6.34 3.93
N LYS A 544 0.98 6.53 2.85
CA LYS A 544 1.89 7.68 2.68
C LYS A 544 1.12 9.01 2.77
N TRP A 545 0.03 9.12 2.02
CA TRP A 545 -0.79 10.32 1.97
C TRP A 545 -1.58 10.57 3.26
N LEU A 546 -1.99 9.50 3.94
CA LEU A 546 -2.60 9.57 5.26
C LEU A 546 -1.61 10.13 6.30
N ILE A 547 -0.38 9.63 6.35
CA ILE A 547 0.63 10.16 7.28
C ILE A 547 0.96 11.61 6.93
N ALA A 548 1.09 11.95 5.65
CA ALA A 548 1.41 13.31 5.22
C ALA A 548 0.32 14.32 5.63
N SER A 549 -0.96 14.00 5.37
CA SER A 549 -2.10 14.86 5.73
C SER A 549 -2.27 14.98 7.25
N GLU A 550 -2.19 13.86 8.00
CA GLU A 550 -2.24 13.88 9.47
C GLU A 550 -1.05 14.66 10.06
N SER A 551 0.12 14.66 9.41
CA SER A 551 1.28 15.46 9.85
C SER A 551 1.00 16.97 9.74
N VAL A 552 0.36 17.41 8.66
CA VAL A 552 -0.04 18.82 8.49
C VAL A 552 -1.13 19.19 9.52
N LYS A 553 -2.11 18.31 9.72
CA LYS A 553 -3.17 18.48 10.72
C LYS A 553 -2.60 18.59 12.14
N MET A 554 -1.63 17.74 12.48
CA MET A 554 -0.92 17.75 13.74
C MET A 554 -0.13 19.05 13.97
N ALA A 555 0.61 19.50 12.95
CA ALA A 555 1.34 20.77 13.00
C ALA A 555 0.38 21.94 13.27
N ARG A 556 -0.78 21.97 12.61
CA ARG A 556 -1.81 22.99 12.83
C ARG A 556 -2.39 22.93 14.24
N LEU A 557 -2.79 21.75 14.72
CA LEU A 557 -3.37 21.58 16.06
C LEU A 557 -2.44 22.14 17.15
N CYS A 558 -1.15 21.99 16.95
CA CYS A 558 -0.13 22.40 17.90
C CYS A 558 0.54 23.74 17.58
N ASN A 559 -0.02 24.54 16.65
CA ASN A 559 0.48 25.85 16.24
C ASN A 559 1.94 25.85 15.72
N ASP A 560 2.39 24.77 15.08
CA ASP A 560 3.71 24.67 14.46
C ASP A 560 3.75 25.29 13.06
N LYS A 561 4.98 25.49 12.57
CA LYS A 561 5.23 25.84 11.17
C LYS A 561 4.85 24.67 10.26
N ARG A 562 3.92 24.92 9.35
CA ARG A 562 3.41 23.95 8.37
C ARG A 562 3.97 24.10 6.95
N GLY A 563 4.66 25.21 6.66
CA GLY A 563 5.03 25.57 5.28
C GLY A 563 5.87 24.53 4.55
N GLU A 564 6.86 23.92 5.22
CA GLU A 564 7.68 22.86 4.62
C GLU A 564 6.87 21.58 4.33
N LEU A 565 5.94 21.22 5.23
CA LEU A 565 5.08 20.04 5.06
C LEU A 565 4.14 20.23 3.87
N LEU A 566 3.48 21.40 3.77
CA LEU A 566 2.64 21.76 2.63
C LEU A 566 3.43 21.80 1.32
N GLN A 567 4.63 22.38 1.33
CA GLN A 567 5.48 22.42 0.15
C GLN A 567 5.82 21.01 -0.35
N LYS A 568 6.23 20.10 0.54
CA LYS A 568 6.50 18.69 0.20
C LYS A 568 5.25 17.99 -0.34
N MET A 569 4.09 18.28 0.25
CA MET A 569 2.81 17.75 -0.18
C MET A 569 2.45 18.20 -1.60
N HIS A 570 2.61 19.49 -1.93
CA HIS A 570 2.43 20.04 -3.28
C HIS A 570 3.44 19.49 -4.30
N GLU A 571 4.71 19.31 -3.90
CA GLU A 571 5.72 18.66 -4.75
C GLU A 571 5.30 17.23 -5.11
N GLN A 572 4.85 16.43 -4.14
CA GLN A 572 4.37 15.08 -4.38
C GLN A 572 3.06 15.05 -5.18
N TRP A 573 2.17 16.01 -4.95
CA TRP A 573 0.90 16.12 -5.67
C TRP A 573 1.13 16.35 -7.16
N ARG A 574 2.00 17.30 -7.51
CA ARG A 574 2.39 17.59 -8.89
C ARG A 574 3.00 16.38 -9.60
N LEU A 575 3.71 15.51 -8.87
CA LEU A 575 4.22 14.27 -9.44
C LEU A 575 3.10 13.27 -9.78
N MET A 576 2.02 13.20 -8.99
CA MET A 576 0.84 12.39 -9.33
C MET A 576 0.10 12.96 -10.54
N GLU A 577 -0.05 14.29 -10.60
CA GLU A 577 -0.67 14.97 -11.74
C GLU A 577 0.13 14.75 -13.04
N MET A 578 1.46 14.85 -12.99
CA MET A 578 2.35 14.58 -14.12
C MET A 578 2.16 13.17 -14.69
N ARG A 579 1.82 12.20 -13.84
CA ARG A 579 1.56 10.80 -14.21
C ARG A 579 0.13 10.58 -14.72
N GLU A 580 -0.73 11.59 -14.70
CA GLU A 580 -2.17 11.53 -15.01
C GLU A 580 -2.93 10.50 -14.18
N ASN A 581 -2.41 10.16 -13.00
CA ASN A 581 -3.04 9.21 -12.08
C ASN A 581 -3.02 9.78 -10.66
N VAL A 582 -4.10 10.47 -10.31
CA VAL A 582 -4.30 11.08 -8.98
C VAL A 582 -5.02 10.14 -8.00
N ASN A 583 -5.33 8.91 -8.42
CA ASN A 583 -5.94 7.93 -7.52
C ASN A 583 -4.87 7.38 -6.58
N PHE A 584 -5.27 7.04 -5.35
CA PHE A 584 -4.38 6.37 -4.42
C PHE A 584 -4.26 4.87 -4.70
N SER A 585 -3.28 4.24 -4.06
CA SER A 585 -3.08 2.80 -4.05
C SER A 585 -3.19 2.32 -2.61
N ASP A 586 -4.32 1.70 -2.28
CA ASP A 586 -4.52 1.13 -0.95
C ASP A 586 -3.77 -0.21 -0.82
N ASN A 587 -2.66 -0.20 -0.08
CA ASN A 587 -1.84 -1.38 0.19
C ASN A 587 -2.05 -1.93 1.61
N ARG A 588 -2.98 -1.38 2.40
CA ARG A 588 -3.20 -1.77 3.80
C ARG A 588 -3.71 -3.20 3.90
N ASP A 589 -3.09 -4.00 4.78
CA ASP A 589 -3.45 -5.40 4.96
C ASP A 589 -4.53 -5.56 6.03
N TYR A 590 -5.79 -5.44 5.64
CA TYR A 590 -6.93 -5.69 6.54
C TYR A 590 -7.08 -7.17 6.92
N LYS A 591 -6.50 -8.10 6.14
CA LYS A 591 -6.58 -9.54 6.40
C LYS A 591 -5.72 -9.96 7.60
N ILE A 592 -4.86 -9.07 8.10
CA ILE A 592 -4.11 -9.28 9.34
C ILE A 592 -5.01 -9.55 10.57
N PHE A 593 -6.27 -9.08 10.54
CA PHE A 593 -7.27 -9.35 11.58
C PHE A 593 -8.03 -10.68 11.38
N GLY A 594 -7.88 -11.30 10.20
CA GLY A 594 -8.54 -12.52 9.77
C GLY A 594 -9.12 -12.40 8.36
N PRO A 595 -9.44 -13.54 7.71
CA PRO A 595 -9.92 -13.58 6.33
C PRO A 595 -11.30 -12.91 6.13
N ASP A 596 -12.09 -12.84 7.20
CA ASP A 596 -13.46 -12.30 7.16
C ASP A 596 -13.52 -10.77 7.28
N ILE A 597 -12.39 -10.12 7.58
CA ILE A 597 -12.32 -8.66 7.74
C ILE A 597 -12.00 -8.01 6.41
N GLN A 598 -12.89 -7.10 5.98
CA GLN A 598 -12.78 -6.37 4.72
C GLN A 598 -12.85 -4.87 4.99
N LYS A 599 -12.15 -4.08 4.17
CA LYS A 599 -12.04 -2.63 4.33
C LYS A 599 -13.41 -1.91 4.27
N ASP A 600 -14.32 -2.41 3.44
CA ASP A 600 -15.63 -1.77 3.19
C ASP A 600 -16.68 -2.18 4.22
N LYS A 601 -16.35 -3.15 5.10
CA LYS A 601 -17.26 -3.68 6.12
C LYS A 601 -16.50 -3.93 7.42
N LEU A 602 -15.95 -2.86 7.99
CA LEU A 602 -15.24 -2.93 9.25
C LEU A 602 -16.21 -3.08 10.43
N PRO A 603 -15.93 -4.01 11.38
CA PRO A 603 -16.69 -4.09 12.62
C PRO A 603 -16.50 -2.83 13.47
N HIS A 604 -17.44 -2.57 14.39
CA HIS A 604 -17.43 -1.37 15.25
C HIS A 604 -16.09 -1.12 15.95
N VAL A 605 -15.47 -2.17 16.48
CA VAL A 605 -14.16 -2.10 17.15
C VAL A 605 -13.00 -1.65 16.24
N LEU A 606 -13.14 -1.78 14.93
CA LEU A 606 -12.15 -1.37 13.92
C LEU A 606 -12.54 -0.09 13.19
N GLN A 607 -13.65 0.59 13.54
CA GLN A 607 -14.11 1.77 12.82
C GLN A 607 -13.14 2.96 12.86
N TYR A 608 -12.22 3.02 13.84
CA TYR A 608 -11.15 4.02 13.84
C TYR A 608 -10.20 3.89 12.64
N LEU A 609 -10.16 2.71 11.99
CA LEU A 609 -9.43 2.42 10.75
C LEU A 609 -10.23 2.76 9.49
N SER A 610 -11.48 3.19 9.63
CA SER A 610 -12.35 3.57 8.51
C SER A 610 -11.87 4.90 7.93
N VAL A 611 -10.87 4.81 7.05
CA VAL A 611 -10.28 5.92 6.32
C VAL A 611 -10.15 5.46 4.87
N SER A 612 -11.07 5.90 4.01
CA SER A 612 -11.04 5.55 2.60
C SER A 612 -10.10 6.47 1.81
N ASP A 613 -9.84 6.13 0.55
CA ASP A 613 -9.06 6.99 -0.34
C ASP A 613 -9.76 8.34 -0.55
N GLU A 614 -11.09 8.37 -0.55
CA GLU A 614 -11.90 9.59 -0.60
C GLU A 614 -11.70 10.45 0.64
N THR A 615 -11.63 9.85 1.84
CA THR A 615 -11.35 10.58 3.08
C THR A 615 -9.96 11.23 3.03
N ILE A 616 -8.93 10.49 2.59
CA ILE A 616 -7.57 11.01 2.47
C ILE A 616 -7.52 12.17 1.46
N MET A 617 -8.22 12.03 0.33
CA MET A 617 -8.34 13.04 -0.71
C MET A 617 -9.00 14.31 -0.16
N LEU A 618 -10.12 14.18 0.55
CA LEU A 618 -10.81 15.29 1.20
C LEU A 618 -9.95 15.98 2.26
N ASP A 619 -9.17 15.22 3.04
CA ASP A 619 -8.21 15.78 3.98
C ASP A 619 -7.11 16.59 3.27
N CYS A 620 -6.58 16.10 2.15
CA CYS A 620 -5.61 16.83 1.34
C CYS A 620 -6.20 18.14 0.79
N ILE A 621 -7.39 18.06 0.19
CA ILE A 621 -8.13 19.21 -0.35
C ILE A 621 -8.42 20.24 0.76
N LYS A 622 -8.81 19.78 1.95
CA LYS A 622 -9.03 20.64 3.12
C LYS A 622 -7.78 21.42 3.50
N GLU A 623 -6.62 20.78 3.53
CA GLU A 623 -5.36 21.46 3.83
C GLU A 623 -5.00 22.52 2.77
N PHE A 624 -5.21 22.23 1.49
CA PHE A 624 -4.99 23.19 0.40
C PHE A 624 -5.97 24.38 0.45
N MET A 625 -7.26 24.14 0.74
CA MET A 625 -8.22 25.22 0.97
C MET A 625 -7.76 26.14 2.11
N ILE A 626 -7.34 25.54 3.23
CA ILE A 626 -6.89 26.27 4.43
C ILE A 626 -5.63 27.10 4.17
N GLU A 627 -4.78 26.69 3.25
CA GLU A 627 -3.61 27.47 2.80
C GLU A 627 -4.00 28.74 2.03
N LEU A 628 -5.05 28.67 1.18
CA LEU A 628 -5.49 29.76 0.31
C LEU A 628 -6.47 30.75 0.97
N ILE A 629 -7.16 30.36 2.04
CA ILE A 629 -8.11 31.21 2.77
C ILE A 629 -7.53 32.61 3.13
N PRO A 630 -6.27 32.75 3.61
CA PRO A 630 -5.69 34.06 3.91
C PRO A 630 -5.49 34.97 2.68
N THR A 631 -5.17 34.41 1.50
CA THR A 631 -4.81 35.18 0.30
C THR A 631 -6.00 35.56 -0.58
N ARG A 632 -7.18 34.92 -0.38
CA ARG A 632 -8.35 35.05 -1.27
C ARG A 632 -8.12 34.51 -2.69
N GLU A 633 -7.01 33.80 -2.89
CA GLU A 633 -6.73 33.18 -4.16
C GLU A 633 -7.63 31.96 -4.33
N LYS A 634 -8.14 31.80 -5.55
CA LYS A 634 -8.84 30.61 -5.98
C LYS A 634 -7.91 29.82 -6.88
N ASP A 635 -7.86 28.52 -6.64
CA ASP A 635 -7.16 27.59 -7.51
C ASP A 635 -8.20 26.80 -8.35
N PRO A 636 -8.24 26.99 -9.68
CA PRO A 636 -9.14 26.25 -10.57
C PRO A 636 -8.99 24.72 -10.46
N LYS A 637 -7.78 24.22 -10.17
CA LYS A 637 -7.56 22.78 -9.99
C LYS A 637 -8.23 22.28 -8.71
N LEU A 638 -8.04 23.00 -7.61
CA LEU A 638 -8.69 22.72 -6.34
C LEU A 638 -10.23 22.72 -6.48
N GLU A 639 -10.78 23.69 -7.22
CA GLU A 639 -12.22 23.73 -7.54
C GLU A 639 -12.67 22.50 -8.35
N SER A 640 -11.87 22.06 -9.32
CA SER A 640 -12.16 20.83 -10.07
C SER A 640 -12.15 19.57 -9.18
N TYR A 641 -11.22 19.49 -8.22
CA TYR A 641 -11.19 18.38 -7.27
C TYR A 641 -12.39 18.41 -6.32
N LEU A 642 -12.78 19.59 -5.83
CA LEU A 642 -13.95 19.76 -4.98
C LEU A 642 -15.23 19.27 -5.68
N GLU A 643 -15.42 19.62 -6.96
CA GLU A 643 -16.60 19.20 -7.71
C GLU A 643 -16.63 17.67 -7.90
N LYS A 644 -15.48 17.04 -8.17
CA LYS A 644 -15.37 15.58 -8.27
C LYS A 644 -15.70 14.87 -6.95
N MET A 645 -15.33 15.47 -5.81
CA MET A 645 -15.46 14.86 -4.49
C MET A 645 -16.78 15.18 -3.78
N LYS A 646 -17.67 15.98 -4.40
CA LYS A 646 -18.89 16.48 -3.78
C LYS A 646 -19.80 15.37 -3.22
N ALA A 647 -19.95 14.27 -3.96
CA ALA A 647 -20.76 13.12 -3.54
C ALA A 647 -20.13 12.33 -2.38
N SER A 648 -18.82 12.41 -2.20
CA SER A 648 -18.08 11.66 -1.16
C SER A 648 -18.07 12.37 0.18
N ILE A 649 -18.42 13.66 0.26
CA ILE A 649 -18.42 14.45 1.49
C ILE A 649 -19.36 13.85 2.54
N ASP A 650 -20.50 13.31 2.10
CA ASP A 650 -21.53 12.74 2.99
C ASP A 650 -21.23 11.30 3.44
N VAL A 651 -20.19 10.66 2.88
CA VAL A 651 -19.79 9.27 3.19
C VAL A 651 -18.78 9.21 4.35
N VAL A 652 -18.22 10.34 4.75
CA VAL A 652 -17.23 10.43 5.84
C VAL A 652 -17.93 10.48 7.21
N ASP A 653 -17.18 10.24 8.29
CA ASP A 653 -17.66 10.46 9.65
C ASP A 653 -18.26 11.86 9.80
N SER A 654 -19.41 11.94 10.47
CA SER A 654 -20.18 13.17 10.68
C SER A 654 -19.35 14.35 11.19
N ILE A 655 -18.35 14.11 12.06
CA ILE A 655 -17.53 15.20 12.62
C ILE A 655 -16.49 15.71 11.62
N ASP A 656 -15.95 14.81 10.80
CA ASP A 656 -15.00 15.15 9.74
C ASP A 656 -15.72 15.90 8.61
N THR A 657 -16.93 15.46 8.25
CA THR A 657 -17.81 16.16 7.28
C THR A 657 -18.14 17.57 7.75
N TRP A 658 -18.50 17.75 9.04
CA TRP A 658 -18.71 19.09 9.60
C TRP A 658 -17.46 19.97 9.50
N SER A 659 -16.30 19.45 9.90
CA SER A 659 -15.03 20.20 9.83
C SER A 659 -14.73 20.63 8.39
N PHE A 660 -14.93 19.72 7.43
CA PHE A 660 -14.75 20.01 6.01
C PHE A 660 -15.71 21.11 5.53
N GLN A 661 -17.01 21.01 5.85
CA GLN A 661 -18.03 21.99 5.47
C GLN A 661 -17.72 23.40 5.99
N VAL A 662 -17.21 23.50 7.22
CA VAL A 662 -16.79 24.78 7.83
C VAL A 662 -15.68 25.45 7.02
N PHE A 663 -14.64 24.72 6.62
CA PHE A 663 -13.55 25.31 5.83
C PHE A 663 -13.94 25.55 4.37
N HIS A 664 -14.76 24.67 3.81
CA HIS A 664 -15.32 24.86 2.47
C HIS A 664 -16.16 26.14 2.40
N ASP A 665 -17.02 26.41 3.38
CA ASP A 665 -17.82 27.63 3.43
C ASP A 665 -16.95 28.90 3.54
N LEU A 666 -15.87 28.85 4.34
CA LEU A 666 -14.92 29.97 4.44
C LEU A 666 -14.13 30.20 3.14
N TYR A 667 -13.78 29.13 2.43
CA TYR A 667 -13.07 29.19 1.15
C TYR A 667 -13.99 29.68 0.00
N ALA A 668 -15.15 29.05 -0.17
CA ALA A 668 -16.05 29.27 -1.31
C ALA A 668 -17.02 30.45 -1.12
N ASN A 669 -17.52 30.65 0.10
CA ASN A 669 -18.62 31.58 0.40
C ASN A 669 -18.22 32.72 1.37
N ASP A 670 -16.93 32.89 1.65
CA ASP A 670 -16.40 33.87 2.63
C ASP A 670 -17.05 33.74 4.03
N GLY A 671 -17.52 32.54 4.40
CA GLY A 671 -18.11 32.25 5.70
C GLY A 671 -19.58 32.59 5.86
N ALA A 672 -20.34 32.75 4.76
CA ALA A 672 -21.75 33.15 4.78
C ALA A 672 -22.65 32.25 5.66
N ASN A 673 -22.34 30.95 5.77
CA ASN A 673 -23.16 29.97 6.51
C ASN A 673 -22.50 29.55 7.83
N MET A 674 -21.45 30.24 8.27
CA MET A 674 -20.61 29.78 9.38
C MET A 674 -21.36 29.71 10.71
N PHE A 675 -22.28 30.65 10.99
CA PHE A 675 -23.09 30.60 12.22
C PHE A 675 -23.98 29.35 12.29
N GLU A 676 -24.65 29.02 11.18
CA GLU A 676 -25.48 27.82 11.09
C GLU A 676 -24.63 26.56 11.31
N LEU A 677 -23.48 26.47 10.63
CA LEU A 677 -22.56 25.33 10.74
C LEU A 677 -21.98 25.18 12.15
N LEU A 678 -21.67 26.28 12.85
CA LEU A 678 -21.18 26.24 14.23
C LEU A 678 -22.27 25.88 15.23
N ASN A 679 -23.54 26.21 14.95
CA ASN A 679 -24.69 25.88 15.80
C ASN A 679 -25.25 24.47 15.54
N LYS A 680 -25.00 23.89 14.36
CA LYS A 680 -25.51 22.56 13.95
C LYS A 680 -25.01 21.42 14.82
N LEU A 681 -23.84 21.56 15.46
CA LEU A 681 -23.24 20.53 16.30
C LEU A 681 -23.14 20.98 17.76
N SER A 682 -23.56 20.11 18.69
CA SER A 682 -23.32 20.31 20.11
C SER A 682 -21.82 20.57 20.35
N ILE A 683 -21.51 21.57 21.17
CA ILE A 683 -20.13 21.90 21.53
C ILE A 683 -19.50 20.72 22.29
N HIS A 684 -20.25 20.04 23.14
CA HIS A 684 -19.78 18.83 23.80
C HIS A 684 -19.71 17.65 22.82
N PRO A 685 -18.68 16.78 22.92
CA PRO A 685 -18.64 15.51 22.19
C PRO A 685 -19.94 14.72 22.41
N GLN A 686 -20.47 14.15 21.33
CA GLN A 686 -21.63 13.26 21.40
C GLN A 686 -21.21 11.91 22.01
N SER A 687 -20.03 11.43 21.61
CA SER A 687 -19.44 10.23 22.19
C SER A 687 -18.69 10.55 23.49
N THR A 688 -19.02 9.84 24.57
CA THR A 688 -18.40 10.02 25.89
C THR A 688 -17.38 8.93 26.25
N THR A 689 -17.15 7.97 25.36
CA THR A 689 -16.26 6.81 25.57
C THR A 689 -15.48 6.49 24.30
N THR A 690 -14.54 5.54 24.39
CA THR A 690 -13.74 5.00 23.27
C THR A 690 -12.85 6.05 22.59
N TRP A 691 -12.29 5.69 21.43
CA TRP A 691 -11.53 6.57 20.55
C TRP A 691 -12.35 7.76 20.05
N ARG A 692 -13.67 7.60 19.88
CA ARG A 692 -14.56 8.65 19.37
C ARG A 692 -14.55 9.89 20.26
N LEU A 693 -14.46 9.73 21.59
CA LEU A 693 -14.33 10.86 22.52
C LEU A 693 -13.14 11.76 22.16
N SER A 694 -11.96 11.17 21.98
CA SER A 694 -10.73 11.92 21.67
C SER A 694 -10.80 12.52 20.26
N HIS A 695 -11.28 11.72 19.29
CA HIS A 695 -11.41 12.13 17.91
C HIS A 695 -12.37 13.31 17.74
N GLU A 696 -13.60 13.22 18.25
CA GLU A 696 -14.58 14.31 18.18
C GLU A 696 -14.08 15.57 18.90
N TYR A 697 -13.52 15.41 20.10
CA TYR A 697 -12.99 16.54 20.87
C TYR A 697 -11.91 17.29 20.09
N LEU A 698 -10.91 16.56 19.59
CA LEU A 698 -9.77 17.15 18.88
C LEU A 698 -10.16 17.66 17.49
N THR A 699 -11.13 17.05 16.81
CA THR A 699 -11.67 17.57 15.54
C THR A 699 -12.36 18.92 15.74
N LYS A 700 -13.19 19.06 16.78
CA LYS A 700 -13.80 20.35 17.16
C LYS A 700 -12.75 21.38 17.57
N MET A 701 -11.83 21.00 18.45
CA MET A 701 -10.77 21.89 18.93
C MET A 701 -9.90 22.38 17.77
N HIS A 702 -9.44 21.50 16.87
CA HIS A 702 -8.61 21.92 15.75
C HIS A 702 -9.37 22.87 14.82
N THR A 703 -10.64 22.59 14.56
CA THR A 703 -11.45 23.39 13.63
C THR A 703 -11.61 24.80 14.16
N LEU A 704 -12.02 24.93 15.42
CA LEU A 704 -12.22 26.22 16.08
C LEU A 704 -10.91 27.00 16.27
N LYS A 705 -9.81 26.37 16.70
CA LYS A 705 -8.49 27.03 16.80
C LYS A 705 -8.02 27.58 15.46
N THR A 706 -8.25 26.82 14.39
CA THR A 706 -7.88 27.26 13.04
C THR A 706 -8.71 28.47 12.62
N LEU A 707 -10.02 28.46 12.87
CA LEU A 707 -10.89 29.61 12.61
C LEU A 707 -10.46 30.86 13.39
N ASP A 708 -10.17 30.73 14.70
CA ASP A 708 -9.72 31.86 15.53
C ASP A 708 -8.41 32.47 15.03
N SER A 709 -7.54 31.66 14.40
CA SER A 709 -6.29 32.14 13.80
C SER A 709 -6.48 32.98 12.52
N PHE A 710 -7.63 32.86 11.85
CA PHE A 710 -7.88 33.59 10.60
C PHE A 710 -8.28 35.04 10.87
N LYS A 711 -7.33 35.95 10.63
CA LYS A 711 -7.56 37.42 10.66
C LYS A 711 -8.69 37.88 9.72
N ARG A 712 -9.03 37.09 8.71
CA ARG A 712 -10.06 37.38 7.70
C ARG A 712 -11.48 37.35 8.26
N ILE A 713 -11.75 36.56 9.30
CA ILE A 713 -13.04 36.58 9.98
C ILE A 713 -13.15 37.94 10.69
N LYS A 714 -13.95 38.87 10.18
CA LYS A 714 -14.08 40.23 10.74
C LYS A 714 -15.30 40.40 11.63
N ASP A 715 -16.32 39.58 11.43
CA ASP A 715 -17.52 39.60 12.26
C ASP A 715 -17.16 39.36 13.73
N THR A 716 -17.56 40.30 14.57
CA THR A 716 -17.25 40.30 16.01
C THR A 716 -18.09 39.26 16.74
N ALA A 717 -19.36 39.10 16.39
CA ALA A 717 -20.23 38.11 17.00
C ALA A 717 -19.74 36.69 16.68
N LEU A 718 -19.32 36.44 15.43
CA LEU A 718 -18.80 35.15 15.01
C LEU A 718 -17.50 34.79 15.73
N LYS A 719 -16.59 35.76 15.88
CA LYS A 719 -15.35 35.60 16.67
C LYS A 719 -15.66 35.28 18.13
N GLU A 720 -16.64 35.96 18.72
CA GLU A 720 -17.06 35.72 20.10
C GLU A 720 -17.65 34.31 20.25
N THR A 721 -18.47 33.85 19.30
CA THR A 721 -18.98 32.47 19.26
C THR A 721 -17.84 31.45 19.18
N ILE A 722 -16.88 31.63 18.27
CA ILE A 722 -15.73 30.72 18.13
C ILE A 722 -14.94 30.65 19.45
N LYS A 723 -14.60 31.79 20.06
CA LYS A 723 -13.85 31.84 21.33
C LYS A 723 -14.62 31.23 22.49
N THR A 724 -15.93 31.47 22.54
CA THR A 724 -16.81 30.88 23.56
C THR A 724 -16.85 29.37 23.43
N ASN A 725 -16.99 28.84 22.21
CA ASN A 725 -16.99 27.40 21.95
C ASN A 725 -15.65 26.74 22.31
N ILE A 726 -14.52 27.40 22.01
CA ILE A 726 -13.19 26.93 22.44
C ILE A 726 -13.11 26.86 23.96
N LYS A 727 -13.57 27.91 24.66
CA LYS A 727 -13.55 27.95 26.13
C LYS A 727 -14.40 26.84 26.73
N LEU A 728 -15.64 26.67 26.25
CA LEU A 728 -16.55 25.61 26.71
C LEU A 728 -15.97 24.20 26.50
N LEU A 729 -15.33 23.95 25.37
CA LEU A 729 -14.63 22.68 25.12
C LEU A 729 -13.47 22.45 26.11
N ARG A 730 -12.67 23.48 26.39
CA ARG A 730 -11.56 23.37 27.35
C ARG A 730 -12.05 23.10 28.77
N ASP A 731 -13.04 23.86 29.21
CA ASP A 731 -13.61 23.77 30.55
C ASP A 731 -14.27 22.40 30.79
N GLY A 732 -14.85 21.78 29.75
CA GLY A 732 -15.46 20.45 29.83
C GLY A 732 -14.52 19.25 29.73
N CYS A 733 -13.25 19.44 29.34
CA CYS A 733 -12.33 18.33 29.03
C CYS A 733 -12.13 17.37 30.21
N ASP A 734 -11.81 17.91 31.39
CA ASP A 734 -11.49 17.09 32.55
C ASP A 734 -12.71 16.30 33.05
N GLY A 735 -13.91 16.86 32.94
CA GLY A 735 -15.15 16.19 33.30
C GLY A 735 -15.45 14.97 32.42
N LEU A 736 -15.33 15.13 31.10
CA LEU A 736 -15.59 14.06 30.13
C LEU A 736 -14.67 12.85 30.34
N PHE A 737 -13.37 13.08 30.43
CA PHE A 737 -12.41 12.00 30.64
C PHE A 737 -12.52 11.37 32.04
N SER A 738 -12.82 12.17 33.07
CA SER A 738 -13.04 11.62 34.43
C SER A 738 -14.27 10.71 34.47
N GLN A 739 -15.35 11.08 33.78
CA GLN A 739 -16.54 10.24 33.65
C GLN A 739 -16.21 8.93 32.92
N TYR A 740 -15.51 9.00 31.79
CA TYR A 740 -15.10 7.79 31.05
C TYR A 740 -14.19 6.88 31.89
N ILE A 741 -13.19 7.44 32.56
CA ILE A 741 -12.29 6.72 33.47
C ILE A 741 -13.08 6.04 34.60
N SER A 742 -14.08 6.73 35.17
CA SER A 742 -14.95 6.16 36.20
C SER A 742 -15.76 4.97 35.67
N GLN A 743 -16.31 5.08 34.45
CA GLN A 743 -17.03 3.98 33.81
C GLN A 743 -16.13 2.77 33.58
N VAL A 744 -14.91 2.97 33.08
CA VAL A 744 -13.92 1.89 32.89
C VAL A 744 -13.62 1.18 34.22
N LYS A 745 -13.37 1.93 35.30
CA LYS A 745 -13.14 1.33 36.63
C LYS A 745 -14.31 0.48 37.10
N GLN A 746 -15.51 1.02 37.04
CA GLN A 746 -16.73 0.30 37.45
C GLN A 746 -16.94 -0.99 36.63
N ILE A 747 -16.62 -0.96 35.33
CA ILE A 747 -16.76 -2.15 34.49
C ILE A 747 -15.66 -3.16 34.78
N CYS A 748 -14.42 -2.74 34.99
CA CYS A 748 -13.35 -3.64 35.42
C CYS A 748 -13.70 -4.34 36.75
N GLU A 749 -14.26 -3.63 37.73
CA GLU A 749 -14.77 -4.22 38.97
C GLU A 749 -15.91 -5.23 38.70
N LYS A 750 -16.80 -4.93 37.74
CA LYS A 750 -17.86 -5.88 37.34
C LYS A 750 -17.31 -7.17 36.72
N LEU A 751 -16.19 -7.12 36.00
CA LEU A 751 -15.55 -8.32 35.41
C LEU A 751 -15.08 -9.33 36.46
N GLU A 752 -14.93 -8.92 37.72
CA GLU A 752 -14.63 -9.81 38.85
C GLU A 752 -15.84 -10.62 39.32
N THR A 753 -17.05 -10.29 38.83
CA THR A 753 -18.31 -10.92 39.22
C THR A 753 -19.11 -11.40 38.01
N GLY A 754 -20.11 -12.26 38.25
CA GLY A 754 -21.07 -12.67 37.21
C GLY A 754 -20.50 -13.57 36.10
N PRO A 755 -21.14 -13.59 34.91
CA PRO A 755 -20.78 -14.48 33.81
C PRO A 755 -19.35 -14.25 33.25
N SER A 756 -18.92 -12.99 33.20
CA SER A 756 -17.57 -12.60 32.75
C SER A 756 -16.48 -13.21 33.63
N ALA A 757 -16.67 -13.17 34.96
CA ALA A 757 -15.77 -13.81 35.92
C ALA A 757 -15.75 -15.34 35.78
N GLN A 758 -16.92 -15.96 35.58
CA GLN A 758 -17.01 -17.41 35.36
C GLN A 758 -16.24 -17.85 34.12
N LEU A 759 -16.34 -17.10 33.02
CA LEU A 759 -15.57 -17.37 31.81
C LEU A 759 -14.06 -17.25 32.07
N LEU A 760 -13.60 -16.16 32.67
CA LEU A 760 -12.18 -15.95 32.99
C LEU A 760 -11.64 -17.06 33.91
N GLN A 761 -12.40 -17.41 34.95
CA GLN A 761 -12.04 -18.48 35.87
C GLN A 761 -11.93 -19.84 35.16
N SER A 762 -12.85 -20.15 34.24
CA SER A 762 -12.80 -21.40 33.47
C SER A 762 -11.53 -21.54 32.62
N LEU A 763 -10.99 -20.42 32.14
CA LEU A 763 -9.76 -20.37 31.36
C LEU A 763 -8.50 -20.31 32.24
N GLY A 764 -8.66 -19.94 33.52
CA GLY A 764 -7.57 -19.69 34.46
C GLY A 764 -6.94 -18.31 34.27
N TYR A 765 -7.75 -17.32 33.88
CA TYR A 765 -7.33 -15.95 33.59
C TYR A 765 -7.83 -14.98 34.66
N ALA A 766 -7.11 -13.87 34.81
CA ALA A 766 -7.50 -12.75 35.64
C ALA A 766 -8.19 -11.66 34.80
N PRO A 767 -9.11 -10.87 35.39
CA PRO A 767 -9.63 -9.68 34.72
C PRO A 767 -8.51 -8.66 34.51
N ILE A 768 -8.68 -7.80 33.50
CA ILE A 768 -7.71 -6.76 33.17
C ILE A 768 -7.54 -5.74 34.30
N ASP A 769 -6.31 -5.32 34.52
CA ASP A 769 -5.99 -4.28 35.50
C ASP A 769 -6.50 -2.90 35.04
N ALA A 770 -7.51 -2.39 35.76
CA ALA A 770 -8.03 -1.04 35.56
C ALA A 770 -6.93 0.03 35.72
N GLY A 771 -5.92 -0.20 36.56
CA GLY A 771 -4.82 0.72 36.80
C GLY A 771 -4.06 1.08 35.53
N ASN A 772 -3.77 0.11 34.66
CA ASN A 772 -3.02 0.36 33.42
C ASN A 772 -3.85 1.15 32.40
N ILE A 773 -5.11 0.74 32.16
CA ILE A 773 -6.00 1.42 31.23
C ILE A 773 -6.25 2.87 31.68
N THR A 774 -6.55 3.06 32.96
CA THR A 774 -6.82 4.40 33.50
C THR A 774 -5.59 5.31 33.43
N LYS A 775 -4.36 4.79 33.68
CA LYS A 775 -3.12 5.55 33.45
C LYS A 775 -2.94 5.94 31.98
N GLY A 776 -3.26 5.03 31.06
CA GLY A 776 -3.25 5.30 29.62
C GLY A 776 -4.19 6.45 29.25
N LEU A 777 -5.45 6.36 29.67
CA LEU A 777 -6.46 7.41 29.43
C LEU A 777 -6.08 8.75 30.09
N LEU A 778 -5.55 8.74 31.31
CA LEU A 778 -5.05 9.95 31.98
C LEU A 778 -3.90 10.61 31.20
N THR A 779 -3.05 9.81 30.57
CA THR A 779 -1.94 10.33 29.73
C THR A 779 -2.49 11.00 28.47
N VAL A 780 -3.51 10.41 27.85
CA VAL A 780 -4.22 10.99 26.70
C VAL A 780 -4.94 12.28 27.11
N GLN A 781 -5.72 12.26 28.19
CA GLN A 781 -6.39 13.42 28.75
C GLN A 781 -5.41 14.58 29.01
N LYS A 782 -4.29 14.32 29.71
CA LYS A 782 -3.27 15.34 29.98
C LYS A 782 -2.72 15.95 28.70
N THR A 783 -2.50 15.13 27.68
CA THR A 783 -2.02 15.58 26.37
C THR A 783 -3.04 16.49 25.70
N ILE A 784 -4.29 16.06 25.63
CA ILE A 784 -5.40 16.80 25.01
C ILE A 784 -5.63 18.14 25.73
N ARG A 785 -5.64 18.13 27.06
CA ARG A 785 -5.83 19.32 27.88
C ARG A 785 -4.75 20.40 27.67
N ASN A 786 -3.54 19.99 27.32
CA ASN A 786 -2.41 20.90 27.13
C ASN A 786 -2.38 21.58 25.75
N LEU A 787 -3.37 21.32 24.87
CA LEU A 787 -3.51 21.92 23.53
C LEU A 787 -4.42 23.16 23.51
#